data_AF-A0A2N8LZ40-F1
#
_entry.id   AF-A0A2N8LZ40-F1
#
_cell.length_a   1.000
_cell.length_b   1.000
_cell.length_c   1.000
_cell.angle_alpha   90.00
_cell.angle_beta   90.00
_cell.angle_gamma   90.00
#
_symmetry.space_group_name_H-M   'P 1'
#
loop_
_entity.id
_entity.type
_entity.pdbx_description
1 polymer ?
#
loop_
_entity_poly.entity_id
_entity_poly.type
_entity_poly.pdbx_seq_one_letter_code
_entity_poly.pdbx_strand_id
1 'polypeptide(L)'
;MVDSKPGYRADIEGLRALAVMLVILYHFEVPGITGGFIGVDVFFVISGFVITQLLERAFAKGSFRFADFYARRIRRLVPVFLLVSTVTFLMISPFYIGDAYYIFAKSWLSSLIGISNLYYFTELTQYFAPETRSLSLLHTWSLAVEEQFYLIWPLTLYLAYRFGKGRSGHWPFRITLVLTFALSVYLAGRWPAAAYYLLPARLFEFMLGTGVALFANQLPRLSRPAAESLSLTGLAMIIATALLLTKHDHFPGYNALWPTLGTALVIYAGLHQPGTVAGRLLSLPVMVFLGGISYSLYLWHWPPVALMHYQLVELTAWNRIALLAGVVVVSWLSYRYVENRYRHRPWSLKKSFMVFVLGPLIAIWAIQSTIRIADDLSFRIPEERRELYTIIANNNPADLYKRCFKGDPVEFNTGNACLFGAPTADSQPNSMLIGDSHGIAQIGFVEQLIRGRGYSLLMVTRASTPFLPTHIAKDVQAADPTQVARNRALSEYLQQRPMTVFLGAWWNAYLRDDAFQAHFLNTLDWLKTQGHTVVVLEDVPELPSSSYAECLLKNMDDCTIDAKEVEQNLTNFYRFKESARERHPDILWTNPRKVLCDEQRCQTVLNGIPLYRDESHLNHVGAMEIGKEYLKRFDNPLPEISVPVP
;
A
#
# COMPACT_ATOMS: atom_id res chain seq x y z
N MET A 1 -48.99 12.65 -13.10
CA MET A 1 -48.80 12.05 -11.76
C MET A 1 -48.99 10.55 -11.92
N VAL A 2 -47.92 9.76 -11.79
CA VAL A 2 -48.04 8.30 -11.67
C VAL A 2 -47.82 8.00 -10.20
N ASP A 3 -48.93 7.76 -9.52
CA ASP A 3 -49.00 7.26 -8.16
C ASP A 3 -48.52 5.80 -8.18
N SER A 4 -47.24 5.58 -7.86
CA SER A 4 -46.74 4.23 -7.55
C SER A 4 -46.00 4.32 -6.24
N LYS A 5 -46.49 3.57 -5.24
CA LYS A 5 -45.68 3.23 -4.06
C LYS A 5 -44.31 2.77 -4.57
N PRO A 6 -43.18 3.24 -4.00
CA PRO A 6 -41.88 2.84 -4.52
C PRO A 6 -41.75 1.32 -4.43
N GLY A 7 -41.75 0.67 -5.59
CA GLY A 7 -41.49 -0.75 -5.71
C GLY A 7 -40.08 -1.03 -5.22
N TYR A 8 -39.94 -2.04 -4.38
CA TYR A 8 -38.64 -2.55 -3.95
C TYR A 8 -37.81 -3.01 -5.16
N ARG A 9 -36.62 -2.43 -5.34
CA ARG A 9 -35.68 -2.72 -6.44
C ARG A 9 -34.74 -3.86 -6.03
N ALA A 10 -35.18 -5.11 -6.20
CA ALA A 10 -34.38 -6.29 -5.86
C ALA A 10 -33.06 -6.38 -6.65
N ASP A 11 -33.07 -5.91 -7.90
CA ASP A 11 -31.90 -5.82 -8.78
C ASP A 11 -30.77 -4.93 -8.21
N ILE A 12 -31.10 -3.85 -7.50
CA ILE A 12 -30.11 -3.00 -6.83
C ILE A 12 -29.46 -3.71 -5.65
N GLU A 13 -30.22 -4.46 -4.86
CA GLU A 13 -29.64 -5.31 -3.81
C GLU A 13 -28.74 -6.40 -4.43
N GLY A 14 -29.15 -6.98 -5.55
CA GLY A 14 -28.31 -7.90 -6.31
C GLY A 14 -27.00 -7.28 -6.81
N LEU A 15 -27.03 -6.05 -7.30
CA LEU A 15 -25.80 -5.34 -7.68
C LEU A 15 -24.88 -5.11 -6.47
N ARG A 16 -25.44 -4.79 -5.30
CA ARG A 16 -24.66 -4.69 -4.04
C ARG A 16 -24.06 -6.04 -3.63
N ALA A 17 -24.77 -7.14 -3.86
CA ALA A 17 -24.25 -8.48 -3.65
C ALA A 17 -23.09 -8.80 -4.60
N LEU A 18 -23.26 -8.54 -5.90
CA LEU A 18 -22.20 -8.72 -6.89
C LEU A 18 -20.95 -7.91 -6.49
N ALA A 19 -21.12 -6.64 -6.16
CA ALA A 19 -20.05 -5.75 -5.74
C ALA A 19 -19.27 -6.29 -4.53
N VAL A 20 -19.95 -6.66 -3.44
CA VAL A 20 -19.24 -7.18 -2.26
C VAL A 20 -18.60 -8.54 -2.52
N MET A 21 -19.24 -9.41 -3.31
CA MET A 21 -18.66 -10.71 -3.64
C MET A 21 -17.37 -10.54 -4.44
N LEU A 22 -17.32 -9.64 -5.43
CA LEU A 22 -16.09 -9.39 -6.18
C LEU A 22 -14.94 -8.93 -5.26
N VAL A 23 -15.24 -8.01 -4.33
CA VAL A 23 -14.25 -7.54 -3.35
C VAL A 23 -13.78 -8.68 -2.44
N ILE A 24 -14.70 -9.50 -1.92
CA ILE A 24 -14.37 -10.62 -1.03
C ILE A 24 -13.52 -11.65 -1.77
N LEU A 25 -13.94 -12.08 -2.94
CA LEU A 25 -13.24 -13.12 -3.70
C LEU A 25 -11.83 -12.68 -4.09
N TYR A 26 -11.64 -11.39 -4.40
CA TYR A 26 -10.32 -10.80 -4.65
C TYR A 26 -9.41 -10.87 -3.41
N HIS A 27 -9.88 -10.38 -2.27
CA HIS A 27 -9.06 -10.38 -1.05
C HIS A 27 -8.80 -11.78 -0.50
N PHE A 28 -9.71 -12.72 -0.73
CA PHE A 28 -9.53 -14.11 -0.35
C PHE A 28 -8.65 -14.90 -1.33
N GLU A 29 -8.08 -14.24 -2.35
CA GLU A 29 -7.19 -14.82 -3.35
C GLU A 29 -7.81 -16.01 -4.08
N VAL A 30 -9.09 -15.88 -4.46
CA VAL A 30 -9.78 -16.90 -5.25
C VAL A 30 -9.21 -16.90 -6.67
N PRO A 31 -8.71 -18.05 -7.18
CA PRO A 31 -8.10 -18.12 -8.50
C PRO A 31 -9.02 -17.60 -9.61
N GLY A 32 -8.46 -16.82 -10.53
CA GLY A 32 -9.18 -16.25 -11.68
C GLY A 32 -9.83 -14.88 -11.46
N ILE A 33 -9.91 -14.38 -10.22
CA ILE A 33 -10.47 -13.04 -9.91
C ILE A 33 -9.35 -12.10 -9.48
N THR A 34 -8.70 -11.47 -10.46
CA THR A 34 -7.54 -10.59 -10.24
C THR A 34 -7.93 -9.12 -10.09
N GLY A 35 -9.12 -8.73 -10.52
CA GLY A 35 -9.60 -7.36 -10.58
C GLY A 35 -10.81 -7.08 -9.67
N GLY A 36 -11.13 -7.98 -8.73
CA GLY A 36 -12.37 -7.88 -7.95
C GLY A 36 -12.45 -6.66 -7.00
N PHE A 37 -11.34 -5.94 -6.80
CA PHE A 37 -11.35 -4.63 -6.11
C PHE A 37 -12.30 -3.61 -6.76
N ILE A 38 -12.63 -3.77 -8.05
CA ILE A 38 -13.58 -2.90 -8.77
C ILE A 38 -15.01 -2.93 -8.22
N GLY A 39 -15.32 -3.88 -7.32
CA GLY A 39 -16.61 -3.90 -6.65
C GLY A 39 -16.85 -2.63 -5.81
N VAL A 40 -15.80 -1.94 -5.37
CA VAL A 40 -15.92 -0.63 -4.70
C VAL A 40 -16.48 0.43 -5.66
N ASP A 41 -16.02 0.46 -6.91
CA ASP A 41 -16.47 1.41 -7.94
C ASP A 41 -17.94 1.14 -8.32
N VAL A 42 -18.35 -0.13 -8.35
CA VAL A 42 -19.77 -0.54 -8.48
C VAL A 42 -20.59 0.02 -7.30
N PHE A 43 -20.09 -0.05 -6.06
CA PHE A 43 -20.74 0.56 -4.90
C PHE A 43 -20.88 2.08 -5.05
N PHE A 44 -19.85 2.79 -5.51
CA PHE A 44 -19.92 4.25 -5.67
C PHE A 44 -21.02 4.67 -6.66
N VAL A 45 -21.18 3.96 -7.77
CA VAL A 45 -22.30 4.19 -8.71
C VAL A 45 -23.66 3.93 -8.04
N ILE A 46 -23.81 2.80 -7.34
CA ILE A 46 -25.06 2.47 -6.63
C ILE A 46 -25.39 3.56 -5.60
N SER A 47 -24.39 4.03 -4.85
CA SER A 47 -24.52 5.06 -3.82
C SER A 47 -24.93 6.41 -4.42
N GLY A 48 -24.33 6.80 -5.55
CA GLY A 48 -24.76 7.95 -6.33
C GLY A 48 -26.23 7.87 -6.75
N PHE A 49 -26.66 6.71 -7.28
CA PHE A 49 -28.04 6.49 -7.74
C PHE A 49 -29.06 6.51 -6.59
N VAL A 50 -28.85 5.68 -5.56
CA VAL A 50 -29.81 5.47 -4.46
C VAL A 50 -30.02 6.75 -3.65
N ILE A 51 -28.94 7.48 -3.37
CA ILE A 51 -29.03 8.70 -2.55
C ILE A 51 -29.65 9.84 -3.32
N THR A 52 -29.29 10.02 -4.58
CA THR A 52 -29.91 11.03 -5.44
C THR A 52 -31.40 10.78 -5.59
N GLN A 53 -31.80 9.54 -5.89
CA GLN A 53 -33.22 9.19 -6.01
C GLN A 53 -33.99 9.41 -4.70
N LEU A 54 -33.38 9.09 -3.55
CA LEU A 54 -33.99 9.33 -2.24
C LEU A 54 -34.19 10.83 -1.96
N LEU A 55 -33.20 11.65 -2.28
CA LEU A 55 -33.24 13.11 -2.10
C LEU A 55 -34.27 13.77 -3.02
N GLU A 56 -34.26 13.45 -4.32
CA GLU A 56 -35.22 14.01 -5.28
C GLU A 56 -36.67 13.74 -4.87
N ARG A 57 -36.97 12.52 -4.40
CA ARG A 57 -38.29 12.17 -3.89
C ARG A 57 -38.66 12.97 -2.64
N ALA A 58 -37.70 13.18 -1.72
CA ALA A 58 -37.94 13.94 -0.50
C ALA A 58 -38.17 15.44 -0.78
N PHE A 59 -37.42 16.01 -1.73
CA PHE A 59 -37.57 17.40 -2.19
C PHE A 59 -38.90 17.62 -2.91
N ALA A 60 -39.28 16.71 -3.83
CA ALA A 60 -40.55 16.79 -4.53
C ALA A 60 -41.76 16.75 -3.58
N LYS A 61 -41.62 16.08 -2.43
CA LYS A 61 -42.64 16.01 -1.36
C LYS A 61 -42.55 17.17 -0.35
N GLY A 62 -41.57 18.07 -0.45
CA GLY A 62 -41.35 19.14 0.53
C GLY A 62 -41.02 18.66 1.95
N SER A 63 -40.60 17.41 2.11
CA SER A 63 -40.48 16.72 3.40
C SER A 63 -39.03 16.55 3.88
N PHE A 64 -38.06 17.07 3.12
CA PHE A 64 -36.66 16.83 3.40
C PHE A 64 -36.16 17.63 4.61
N ARG A 65 -35.47 16.93 5.52
CA ARG A 65 -34.76 17.51 6.66
C ARG A 65 -33.38 16.86 6.76
N PHE A 66 -32.33 17.68 6.78
CA PHE A 66 -30.94 17.20 6.94
C PHE A 66 -30.76 16.36 8.22
N ALA A 67 -31.36 16.81 9.32
CA ALA A 67 -31.26 16.09 10.59
C ALA A 67 -31.78 14.66 10.51
N ASP A 68 -32.92 14.44 9.82
CA ASP A 68 -33.51 13.11 9.68
C ASP A 68 -32.72 12.23 8.71
N PHE A 69 -32.13 12.83 7.67
CA PHE A 69 -31.24 12.13 6.74
C PHE A 69 -30.00 11.58 7.45
N TYR A 70 -29.27 12.44 8.17
CA TYR A 70 -28.06 12.03 8.89
C TYR A 70 -28.37 11.12 10.07
N ALA A 71 -29.46 11.34 10.81
CA ALA A 71 -29.86 10.46 11.90
C ALA A 71 -30.12 9.03 11.44
N ARG A 72 -30.80 8.83 10.30
CA ARG A 72 -31.03 7.50 9.72
C ARG A 72 -29.73 6.80 9.34
N ARG A 73 -28.78 7.54 8.77
CA ARG A 73 -27.46 7.00 8.37
C ARG A 73 -26.62 6.61 9.56
N ILE A 74 -26.50 7.50 10.56
CA ILE A 74 -25.76 7.20 11.80
C ILE A 74 -26.33 5.94 12.44
N ARG A 75 -27.65 5.82 12.58
CA ARG A 75 -28.29 4.64 13.18
C ARG A 75 -28.17 3.34 12.38
N ARG A 76 -27.89 3.44 11.08
CA ARG A 76 -27.71 2.29 10.19
C ARG A 76 -26.25 1.84 10.16
N LEU A 77 -25.32 2.76 9.96
CA LEU A 77 -23.94 2.44 9.60
C LEU A 77 -23.01 2.38 10.82
N VAL A 78 -23.05 3.42 11.66
CA VAL A 78 -22.08 3.61 12.74
C VAL A 78 -22.10 2.48 13.80
N PRO A 79 -23.25 1.96 14.26
CA PRO A 79 -23.26 0.93 15.31
C PRO A 79 -22.50 -0.35 14.93
N VAL A 80 -22.70 -0.86 13.72
CA VAL A 80 -22.01 -2.08 13.27
C VAL A 80 -20.56 -1.78 12.92
N PHE A 81 -20.26 -0.61 12.35
CA PHE A 81 -18.89 -0.17 12.14
C PHE A 81 -18.10 -0.09 13.45
N LEU A 82 -18.66 0.50 14.51
CA LEU A 82 -18.04 0.54 15.84
C LEU A 82 -17.82 -0.86 16.40
N LEU A 83 -18.78 -1.77 16.24
CA LEU A 83 -18.62 -3.15 16.67
C LEU A 83 -17.42 -3.79 15.96
N VAL A 84 -17.40 -3.78 14.62
CA VAL A 84 -16.32 -4.42 13.86
C VAL A 84 -14.99 -3.76 14.16
N SER A 85 -14.92 -2.42 14.10
CA SER A 85 -13.71 -1.66 14.37
C SER A 85 -13.14 -1.94 15.77
N THR A 86 -14.00 -2.00 16.79
CA THR A 86 -13.57 -2.29 18.18
C THR A 86 -13.12 -3.74 18.33
N VAL A 87 -13.89 -4.70 17.79
CA VAL A 87 -13.53 -6.12 17.85
C VAL A 87 -12.21 -6.36 17.11
N THR A 88 -12.06 -5.81 15.92
CA THR A 88 -10.82 -5.82 15.15
C THR A 88 -9.66 -5.26 15.96
N PHE A 89 -9.81 -4.08 16.58
CA PHE A 89 -8.73 -3.51 17.38
C PHE A 89 -8.36 -4.38 18.58
N LEU A 90 -9.35 -4.85 19.35
CA LEU A 90 -9.10 -5.65 20.56
C LEU A 90 -8.52 -7.03 20.26
N MET A 91 -9.02 -7.71 19.22
CA MET A 91 -8.58 -9.06 18.87
C MET A 91 -7.29 -9.08 18.06
N ILE A 92 -7.06 -8.07 17.21
CA ILE A 92 -5.92 -8.08 16.28
C ILE A 92 -4.71 -7.30 16.81
N SER A 93 -4.91 -6.23 17.60
CA SER A 93 -3.77 -5.44 18.10
C SER A 93 -2.70 -6.20 18.90
N PRO A 94 -2.98 -7.31 19.62
CA PRO A 94 -1.93 -8.09 20.29
C PRO A 94 -0.94 -8.74 19.32
N PHE A 95 -1.34 -8.94 18.06
CA PHE A 95 -0.51 -9.58 17.05
C PHE A 95 0.47 -8.61 16.39
N TYR A 96 0.14 -7.31 16.33
CA TYR A 96 0.99 -6.30 15.71
C TYR A 96 2.15 -5.89 16.64
N ILE A 97 3.37 -5.93 16.11
CA ILE A 97 4.61 -5.66 16.83
C ILE A 97 5.23 -4.35 16.32
N GLY A 98 5.95 -3.62 17.19
CA GLY A 98 6.72 -2.43 16.81
C GLY A 98 5.90 -1.35 16.10
N ASP A 99 6.43 -0.84 14.99
CA ASP A 99 5.82 0.21 14.18
C ASP A 99 4.47 -0.19 13.57
N ALA A 100 4.29 -1.48 13.27
CA ALA A 100 3.05 -1.98 12.68
C ALA A 100 1.85 -1.77 13.62
N TYR A 101 2.04 -1.83 14.94
CA TYR A 101 1.00 -1.50 15.92
C TYR A 101 0.61 -0.02 15.84
N TYR A 102 1.58 0.89 15.74
CA TYR A 102 1.29 2.32 15.64
C TYR A 102 0.55 2.67 14.36
N ILE A 103 0.94 2.07 13.23
CA ILE A 103 0.25 2.19 11.95
C ILE A 103 -1.19 1.67 12.09
N PHE A 104 -1.38 0.49 12.67
CA PHE A 104 -2.71 -0.08 12.91
C PHE A 104 -3.58 0.79 13.83
N ALA A 105 -3.02 1.34 14.91
CA ALA A 105 -3.74 2.21 15.85
C ALA A 105 -4.12 3.56 15.24
N LYS A 106 -3.22 4.18 14.45
CA LYS A 106 -3.51 5.41 13.70
C LYS A 106 -4.58 5.17 12.63
N SER A 107 -4.47 4.05 11.91
CA SER A 107 -5.47 3.59 10.97
C SER A 107 -6.84 3.48 11.66
N TRP A 108 -6.92 2.75 12.76
CA TRP A 108 -8.15 2.60 13.55
C TRP A 108 -8.78 3.94 13.94
N LEU A 109 -7.99 4.86 14.50
CA LEU A 109 -8.47 6.20 14.85
C LEU A 109 -8.97 6.99 13.63
N SER A 110 -8.22 6.94 12.52
CA SER A 110 -8.59 7.62 11.28
C SER A 110 -9.89 7.07 10.68
N SER A 111 -10.13 5.76 10.78
CA SER A 111 -11.37 5.11 10.34
C SER A 111 -12.55 5.57 11.19
N LEU A 112 -12.37 5.70 12.51
CA LEU A 112 -13.42 6.17 13.43
C LEU A 112 -13.84 7.62 13.19
N ILE A 113 -12.92 8.47 12.76
CA ILE A 113 -13.18 9.88 12.40
C ILE A 113 -13.76 10.01 10.98
N GLY A 114 -13.63 8.97 10.15
CA GLY A 114 -14.10 8.98 8.75
C GLY A 114 -13.12 9.63 7.77
N ILE A 115 -11.82 9.61 8.10
CA ILE A 115 -10.73 10.19 7.29
C ILE A 115 -9.64 9.18 6.91
N SER A 116 -9.91 7.88 7.06
CA SER A 116 -8.92 6.83 6.77
C SER A 116 -8.37 6.87 5.35
N ASN A 117 -9.13 7.38 4.38
CA ASN A 117 -8.64 7.56 3.02
C ASN A 117 -7.51 8.60 2.92
N LEU A 118 -7.56 9.67 3.72
CA LEU A 118 -6.47 10.66 3.79
C LEU A 118 -5.26 10.07 4.52
N TYR A 119 -5.51 9.31 5.59
CA TYR A 119 -4.45 8.61 6.31
C TYR A 119 -3.67 7.66 5.39
N TYR A 120 -4.36 6.78 4.66
CA TYR A 120 -3.70 5.85 3.75
C TYR A 120 -3.07 6.53 2.54
N PHE A 121 -3.64 7.63 2.04
CA PHE A 121 -2.96 8.46 1.05
C PHE A 121 -1.59 8.92 1.57
N THR A 122 -1.52 9.43 2.80
CA THR A 122 -0.25 9.94 3.37
C THR A 122 0.72 8.83 3.75
N GLU A 123 0.24 7.74 4.34
CA GLU A 123 1.07 6.64 4.87
C GLU A 123 1.63 5.78 3.74
N LEU A 124 0.82 5.46 2.72
CA LEU A 124 1.25 4.61 1.60
C LEU A 124 2.08 5.34 0.53
N THR A 125 2.25 6.66 0.67
CA THR A 125 3.21 7.43 -0.14
C THR A 125 4.58 7.59 0.52
N GLN A 126 4.74 7.11 1.76
CA GLN A 126 6.03 7.16 2.44
C GLN A 126 7.02 6.17 1.82
N TYR A 127 8.31 6.47 1.95
CA TYR A 127 9.38 5.61 1.46
C TYR A 127 9.37 4.22 2.13
N PHE A 128 9.07 4.17 3.43
CA PHE A 128 8.90 2.93 4.21
C PHE A 128 7.42 2.58 4.40
N ALA A 129 6.63 2.64 3.32
CA ALA A 129 5.22 2.33 3.38
C ALA A 129 4.99 0.84 3.70
N PRO A 130 4.06 0.50 4.62
CA PRO A 130 3.73 -0.88 4.92
C PRO A 130 3.08 -1.58 3.73
N GLU A 131 3.22 -2.91 3.66
CA GLU A 131 2.50 -3.72 2.68
C GLU A 131 0.98 -3.57 2.89
N THR A 132 0.27 -3.16 1.83
CA THR A 132 -1.18 -2.90 1.88
C THR A 132 -2.00 -4.11 2.32
N ARG A 133 -1.56 -5.32 1.98
CA ARG A 133 -2.25 -6.57 2.36
C ARG A 133 -2.23 -6.83 3.86
N SER A 134 -1.25 -6.30 4.57
CA SER A 134 -1.09 -6.48 6.01
C SER A 134 -1.90 -5.49 6.85
N LEU A 135 -2.55 -4.49 6.24
CA LEU A 135 -3.24 -3.41 6.94
C LEU A 135 -4.70 -3.78 7.27
N SER A 136 -4.96 -4.27 8.49
CA SER A 136 -6.27 -4.86 8.89
C SER A 136 -7.51 -3.97 8.76
N LEU A 137 -7.36 -2.66 8.62
CA LEU A 137 -8.46 -1.72 8.42
C LEU A 137 -8.37 -0.98 7.08
N LEU A 138 -7.59 -1.48 6.11
CA LEU A 138 -7.38 -0.79 4.83
C LEU A 138 -8.70 -0.49 4.13
N HIS A 139 -9.57 -1.50 3.99
CA HIS A 139 -10.89 -1.38 3.35
C HIS A 139 -11.77 -0.20 3.84
N THR A 140 -11.53 0.40 5.01
CA THR A 140 -12.31 1.55 5.49
C THR A 140 -12.07 2.82 4.68
N TRP A 141 -11.02 2.88 3.85
CA TRP A 141 -10.73 4.04 3.00
C TRP A 141 -11.91 4.34 2.05
N SER A 142 -12.50 3.30 1.47
CA SER A 142 -13.60 3.45 0.50
C SER A 142 -14.86 3.97 1.20
N LEU A 143 -15.12 3.50 2.41
CA LEU A 143 -16.21 3.95 3.27
C LEU A 143 -16.04 5.43 3.64
N ALA A 144 -14.81 5.88 3.93
CA ALA A 144 -14.54 7.29 4.20
C ALA A 144 -14.85 8.17 2.98
N VAL A 145 -14.45 7.74 1.78
CA VAL A 145 -14.79 8.43 0.51
C VAL A 145 -16.31 8.48 0.31
N GLU A 146 -17.00 7.36 0.55
CA GLU A 146 -18.44 7.25 0.44
C GLU A 146 -19.20 8.17 1.42
N GLU A 147 -18.78 8.21 2.69
CA GLU A 147 -19.36 9.10 3.71
C GLU A 147 -19.08 10.58 3.41
N GLN A 148 -17.91 10.92 2.86
CA GLN A 148 -17.64 12.28 2.38
C GLN A 148 -18.61 12.70 1.27
N PHE A 149 -18.89 11.81 0.30
CA PHE A 149 -19.93 12.04 -0.70
C PHE A 149 -21.30 12.22 -0.02
N TYR A 150 -21.63 11.42 0.99
CA TYR A 150 -22.90 11.53 1.72
C TYR A 150 -23.06 12.79 2.58
N LEU A 151 -21.96 13.45 2.94
CA LEU A 151 -21.99 14.75 3.61
C LEU A 151 -22.14 15.89 2.60
N ILE A 152 -21.42 15.83 1.48
CA ILE A 152 -21.36 16.91 0.49
C ILE A 152 -22.61 16.90 -0.42
N TRP A 153 -22.96 15.74 -0.97
CA TRP A 153 -23.97 15.63 -2.03
C TRP A 153 -25.38 16.12 -1.64
N PRO A 154 -25.94 15.79 -0.46
CA PRO A 154 -27.26 16.29 -0.07
C PRO A 154 -27.33 17.81 -0.01
N LEU A 155 -26.25 18.46 0.45
CA LEU A 155 -26.16 19.92 0.50
C LEU A 155 -26.09 20.50 -0.92
N THR A 156 -25.20 19.97 -1.76
CA THR A 156 -25.05 20.42 -3.15
C THR A 156 -26.36 20.29 -3.93
N LEU A 157 -27.05 19.15 -3.81
CA LEU A 157 -28.31 18.92 -4.51
C LEU A 157 -29.45 19.77 -3.95
N TYR A 158 -29.49 20.00 -2.63
CA TYR A 158 -30.48 20.91 -2.01
C TYR A 158 -30.31 22.35 -2.50
N LEU A 159 -29.07 22.86 -2.56
CA LEU A 159 -28.77 24.19 -3.08
C LEU A 159 -29.14 24.30 -4.57
N ALA A 160 -28.80 23.28 -5.36
CA ALA A 160 -29.19 23.21 -6.77
C ALA A 160 -30.72 23.23 -6.94
N TYR A 161 -31.47 22.52 -6.10
CA TYR A 161 -32.93 22.52 -6.11
C TYR A 161 -33.53 23.87 -5.67
N ARG A 162 -32.95 24.51 -4.64
CA ARG A 162 -33.47 25.77 -4.05
C ARG A 162 -33.24 26.99 -4.94
N PHE A 163 -32.10 27.03 -5.62
CA PHE A 163 -31.63 28.18 -6.38
C PHE A 163 -31.63 27.97 -7.91
N GLY A 164 -31.70 26.72 -8.37
CA GLY A 164 -31.76 26.38 -9.79
C GLY A 164 -33.13 26.70 -10.39
N LYS A 165 -33.26 27.90 -10.98
CA LYS A 165 -34.44 28.25 -11.79
C LYS A 165 -34.24 27.80 -13.24
N GLY A 166 -34.95 26.76 -13.68
CA GLY A 166 -35.12 26.42 -15.10
C GLY A 166 -34.30 25.23 -15.65
N ARG A 167 -34.54 24.88 -16.92
CA ARG A 167 -33.97 23.74 -17.67
C ARG A 167 -32.43 23.73 -17.77
N SER A 168 -31.76 24.83 -17.41
CA SER A 168 -30.30 24.99 -17.42
C SER A 168 -29.60 24.55 -16.13
N GLY A 169 -30.32 24.09 -15.09
CA GLY A 169 -29.75 23.74 -13.78
C GLY A 169 -28.81 22.51 -13.73
N HIS A 170 -28.57 21.84 -14.85
CA HIS A 170 -27.79 20.59 -14.92
C HIS A 170 -26.37 20.76 -15.46
N TRP A 171 -25.96 21.96 -15.91
CA TRP A 171 -24.58 22.20 -16.35
C TRP A 171 -23.53 21.95 -15.26
N PRO A 172 -23.76 22.26 -13.96
CA PRO A 172 -22.75 22.00 -12.93
C PRO A 172 -22.48 20.51 -12.78
N PHE A 173 -23.53 19.67 -12.85
CA PHE A 173 -23.39 18.21 -12.85
C PHE A 173 -22.47 17.73 -13.97
N ARG A 174 -22.70 18.19 -15.22
CA ARG A 174 -21.92 17.76 -16.39
C ARG A 174 -20.47 18.18 -16.27
N ILE A 175 -20.22 19.41 -15.83
CA ILE A 175 -18.86 19.92 -15.60
C ILE A 175 -18.17 19.11 -14.51
N THR A 176 -18.83 18.85 -13.37
CA THR A 176 -18.24 18.02 -12.30
C THR A 176 -17.91 16.62 -12.79
N LEU A 177 -18.81 15.95 -13.53
CA LEU A 177 -18.55 14.62 -14.08
C LEU A 177 -17.32 14.60 -14.99
N VAL A 178 -17.26 15.53 -15.97
CA VAL A 178 -16.15 15.58 -16.93
C VAL A 178 -14.83 15.96 -16.26
N LEU A 179 -14.82 16.98 -15.39
CA LEU A 179 -13.62 17.43 -14.72
C LEU A 179 -13.06 16.38 -13.75
N THR A 180 -13.92 15.71 -12.99
CA THR A 180 -13.47 14.67 -12.03
C THR A 180 -12.99 13.41 -12.74
N PHE A 181 -13.58 13.06 -13.89
CA PHE A 181 -13.07 11.98 -14.74
C PHE A 181 -11.71 12.34 -15.35
N ALA A 182 -11.57 13.53 -15.92
CA ALA A 182 -10.29 14.01 -16.45
C ALA A 182 -9.20 14.07 -15.38
N LEU A 183 -9.56 14.51 -14.16
CA LEU A 183 -8.67 14.50 -13.01
C LEU A 183 -8.27 13.07 -12.60
N SER A 184 -9.22 12.12 -12.62
CA SER A 184 -8.93 10.70 -12.35
C SER A 184 -7.89 10.14 -13.31
N VAL A 185 -8.06 10.40 -14.61
CA VAL A 185 -7.12 9.98 -15.66
C VAL A 185 -5.75 10.61 -15.46
N TYR A 186 -5.70 11.92 -15.21
CA TYR A 186 -4.46 12.65 -15.02
C TYR A 186 -3.67 12.14 -13.80
N LEU A 187 -4.36 11.96 -12.66
CA LEU A 187 -3.73 11.51 -11.43
C LEU A 187 -3.33 10.03 -11.48
N ALA A 188 -4.08 9.17 -12.19
CA ALA A 188 -3.77 7.74 -12.26
C ALA A 188 -2.38 7.46 -12.85
N GLY A 189 -1.89 8.32 -13.78
CA GLY A 189 -0.55 8.19 -14.34
C GLY A 189 0.55 8.87 -13.53
N ARG A 190 0.26 9.99 -12.87
CA ARG A 190 1.28 10.83 -12.21
C ARG A 190 1.37 10.65 -10.70
N TRP A 191 0.24 10.43 -10.05
CA TRP A 191 0.09 10.29 -8.60
C TRP A 191 -0.93 9.18 -8.26
N PRO A 192 -0.59 7.89 -8.49
CA PRO A 192 -1.55 6.80 -8.39
C PRO A 192 -2.26 6.71 -7.02
N ALA A 193 -1.54 6.95 -5.92
CA ALA A 193 -2.12 6.95 -4.57
C ALA A 193 -3.19 8.04 -4.39
N ALA A 194 -2.97 9.24 -4.95
CA ALA A 194 -3.95 10.32 -4.92
C ALA A 194 -5.20 9.96 -5.74
N ALA A 195 -5.01 9.36 -6.91
CA ALA A 195 -6.10 8.88 -7.76
C ALA A 195 -6.94 7.80 -7.06
N TYR A 196 -6.28 6.92 -6.32
CA TYR A 196 -6.91 5.78 -5.68
C TYR A 196 -7.71 6.16 -4.42
N TYR A 197 -7.14 6.96 -3.52
CA TYR A 197 -7.71 7.22 -2.18
C TYR A 197 -8.53 8.52 -2.05
N LEU A 198 -8.36 9.50 -2.94
CA LEU A 198 -8.99 10.81 -2.75
C LEU A 198 -10.32 10.94 -3.51
N LEU A 199 -11.34 11.47 -2.80
CA LEU A 199 -12.68 11.70 -3.36
C LEU A 199 -12.68 12.47 -4.70
N PRO A 200 -11.90 13.54 -4.92
CA PRO A 200 -11.96 14.30 -6.19
C PRO A 200 -11.70 13.45 -7.45
N ALA A 201 -10.79 12.47 -7.36
CA ALA A 201 -10.47 11.55 -8.46
C ALA A 201 -11.47 10.39 -8.60
N ARG A 202 -12.27 10.13 -7.57
CA ARG A 202 -13.29 9.08 -7.50
C ARG A 202 -14.72 9.60 -7.73
N LEU A 203 -14.91 10.92 -7.68
CA LEU A 203 -16.23 11.53 -7.68
C LEU A 203 -17.02 11.21 -8.96
N PHE A 204 -16.36 11.06 -10.11
CA PHE A 204 -17.04 10.73 -11.38
C PHE A 204 -17.85 9.43 -11.31
N GLU A 205 -17.39 8.46 -10.50
CA GLU A 205 -18.04 7.17 -10.30
C GLU A 205 -19.42 7.35 -9.64
N PHE A 206 -19.49 8.14 -8.56
CA PHE A 206 -20.74 8.54 -7.93
C PHE A 206 -21.62 9.36 -8.88
N MET A 207 -21.00 10.22 -9.70
CA MET A 207 -21.70 11.10 -10.63
C MET A 207 -22.39 10.33 -11.75
N LEU A 208 -21.85 9.18 -12.20
CA LEU A 208 -22.53 8.31 -13.17
C LEU A 208 -23.87 7.80 -12.62
N GLY A 209 -23.88 7.26 -11.40
CA GLY A 209 -25.11 6.80 -10.74
C GLY A 209 -26.10 7.94 -10.46
N THR A 210 -25.57 9.07 -10.02
CA THR A 210 -26.33 10.31 -9.83
C THR A 210 -26.99 10.77 -11.14
N GLY A 211 -26.28 10.69 -12.26
CA GLY A 211 -26.82 11.03 -13.58
C GLY A 211 -28.00 10.15 -13.96
N VAL A 212 -27.90 8.83 -13.74
CA VAL A 212 -29.02 7.91 -14.00
C VAL A 212 -30.25 8.28 -13.17
N ALA A 213 -30.07 8.73 -11.92
CA ALA A 213 -31.17 9.17 -11.06
C ALA A 213 -31.77 10.51 -11.53
N LEU A 214 -30.94 11.57 -11.64
CA LEU A 214 -31.39 12.94 -12.00
C LEU A 214 -32.11 12.98 -13.35
N PHE A 215 -31.63 12.20 -14.30
CA PHE A 215 -32.17 12.19 -15.66
C PHE A 215 -33.15 11.02 -15.91
N ALA A 216 -33.55 10.27 -14.87
CA ALA A 216 -34.43 9.10 -15.03
C ALA A 216 -35.70 9.39 -15.84
N ASN A 217 -36.29 10.58 -15.67
CA ASN A 217 -37.50 11.01 -16.38
C ASN A 217 -37.23 11.62 -17.78
N GLN A 218 -35.97 11.97 -18.08
CA GLN A 218 -35.54 12.53 -19.35
C GLN A 218 -34.93 11.47 -20.27
N LEU A 219 -34.47 10.35 -19.71
CA LEU A 219 -33.93 9.24 -20.44
C LEU A 219 -35.02 8.53 -21.27
N PRO A 220 -34.70 8.08 -22.50
CA PRO A 220 -35.64 7.32 -23.32
C PRO A 220 -36.18 6.08 -22.61
N ARG A 221 -37.46 5.78 -22.81
CA ARG A 221 -38.01 4.49 -22.37
C ARG A 221 -37.46 3.39 -23.28
N LEU A 222 -36.79 2.42 -22.67
CA LEU A 222 -36.19 1.32 -23.40
C LEU A 222 -37.24 0.28 -23.80
N SER A 223 -37.18 -0.18 -25.06
CA SER A 223 -37.86 -1.40 -25.48
C SER A 223 -37.25 -2.60 -24.76
N ARG A 224 -37.98 -3.72 -24.69
CA ARG A 224 -37.49 -4.92 -24.01
C ARG A 224 -36.15 -5.42 -24.57
N PRO A 225 -35.94 -5.53 -25.90
CA PRO A 225 -34.66 -5.95 -26.46
C PRO A 225 -33.50 -4.98 -26.14
N ALA A 226 -33.76 -3.67 -26.18
CA ALA A 226 -32.76 -2.67 -25.84
C ALA A 226 -32.36 -2.75 -24.37
N ALA A 227 -33.32 -2.93 -23.46
CA ALA A 227 -33.05 -3.11 -22.04
C ALA A 227 -32.27 -4.40 -21.76
N GLU A 228 -32.60 -5.52 -22.42
CA GLU A 228 -31.84 -6.77 -22.32
C GLU A 228 -30.39 -6.55 -22.76
N SER A 229 -30.18 -5.98 -23.95
CA SER A 229 -28.85 -5.71 -24.51
C SER A 229 -28.01 -4.83 -23.59
N LEU A 230 -28.55 -3.70 -23.11
CA LEU A 230 -27.84 -2.81 -22.19
C LEU A 230 -27.54 -3.48 -20.84
N SER A 231 -28.48 -4.25 -20.30
CA SER A 231 -28.29 -4.92 -19.01
C SER A 231 -27.25 -6.04 -19.08
N LEU A 232 -27.22 -6.82 -20.17
CA LEU A 232 -26.22 -7.87 -20.38
C LEU A 232 -24.86 -7.28 -20.70
N THR A 233 -24.80 -6.22 -21.50
CA THR A 233 -23.55 -5.48 -21.78
C THR A 233 -22.99 -4.91 -20.49
N GLY A 234 -23.82 -4.25 -19.69
CA GLY A 234 -23.39 -3.69 -18.41
C GLY A 234 -22.87 -4.74 -17.43
N LEU A 235 -23.55 -5.89 -17.32
CA LEU A 235 -23.10 -7.00 -16.49
C LEU A 235 -21.80 -7.62 -17.01
N ALA A 236 -21.67 -7.79 -18.34
CA ALA A 236 -20.47 -8.30 -18.98
C ALA A 236 -19.27 -7.37 -18.76
N MET A 237 -19.45 -6.04 -18.82
CA MET A 237 -18.40 -5.08 -18.50
C MET A 237 -17.89 -5.26 -17.07
N ILE A 238 -18.80 -5.36 -16.08
CA ILE A 238 -18.41 -5.55 -14.67
C ILE A 238 -17.61 -6.85 -14.50
N ILE A 239 -18.11 -7.96 -15.04
CA ILE A 239 -17.47 -9.28 -14.90
C ILE A 239 -16.13 -9.32 -15.64
N ALA A 240 -16.07 -8.84 -16.89
CA ALA A 240 -14.84 -8.82 -17.67
C ALA A 240 -13.76 -7.98 -17.00
N THR A 241 -14.10 -6.80 -16.47
CA THR A 241 -13.14 -5.98 -15.72
C THR A 241 -12.60 -6.72 -14.49
N ALA A 242 -13.45 -7.42 -13.74
CA ALA A 242 -13.02 -8.17 -12.56
C ALA A 242 -12.10 -9.37 -12.86
N LEU A 243 -12.17 -9.92 -14.07
CA LEU A 243 -11.35 -11.06 -14.51
C LEU A 243 -10.08 -10.64 -15.26
N LEU A 244 -10.08 -9.48 -15.92
CA LEU A 244 -8.99 -9.04 -16.79
C LEU A 244 -8.04 -8.05 -16.12
N LEU A 245 -8.54 -7.17 -15.25
CA LEU A 245 -7.67 -6.22 -14.55
C LEU A 245 -6.87 -6.92 -13.45
N THR A 246 -5.70 -6.37 -13.18
CA THR A 246 -4.76 -6.81 -12.17
C THR A 246 -4.32 -5.65 -11.29
N LYS A 247 -3.58 -5.95 -10.21
CA LYS A 247 -2.98 -4.93 -9.34
C LYS A 247 -1.90 -4.07 -10.04
N HIS A 248 -1.45 -4.47 -11.23
CA HIS A 248 -0.38 -3.78 -11.98
C HIS A 248 -0.93 -2.76 -12.99
N ASP A 249 -2.23 -2.80 -13.27
CA ASP A 249 -2.86 -1.87 -14.20
C ASP A 249 -3.04 -0.48 -13.57
N HIS A 250 -2.92 0.55 -14.39
CA HIS A 250 -3.21 1.92 -13.96
C HIS A 250 -4.66 2.05 -13.53
N PHE A 251 -4.90 2.37 -12.26
CA PHE A 251 -6.23 2.42 -11.69
C PHE A 251 -6.35 3.57 -10.69
N PRO A 252 -7.48 4.31 -10.62
CA PRO A 252 -8.70 4.19 -11.43
C PRO A 252 -8.57 4.60 -12.90
N GLY A 253 -8.47 5.90 -13.20
CA GLY A 253 -8.38 6.42 -14.56
C GLY A 253 -9.44 5.85 -15.51
N TYR A 254 -9.04 5.49 -16.74
CA TYR A 254 -9.93 4.89 -17.74
C TYR A 254 -10.43 3.49 -17.33
N ASN A 255 -9.65 2.75 -16.54
CA ASN A 255 -9.99 1.38 -16.17
C ASN A 255 -11.20 1.31 -15.22
N ALA A 256 -11.38 2.32 -14.36
CA ALA A 256 -12.57 2.45 -13.52
C ALA A 256 -13.84 2.86 -14.31
N LEU A 257 -13.73 3.34 -15.56
CA LEU A 257 -14.90 3.70 -16.36
C LEU A 257 -15.73 2.47 -16.76
N TRP A 258 -15.09 1.33 -17.04
CA TRP A 258 -15.76 0.10 -17.47
C TRP A 258 -16.75 -0.45 -16.43
N PRO A 259 -16.36 -0.72 -15.17
CA PRO A 259 -17.29 -1.25 -14.18
C PRO A 259 -18.34 -0.21 -13.77
N THR A 260 -17.99 1.08 -13.80
CA THR A 260 -18.91 2.14 -13.38
C THR A 260 -19.97 2.44 -14.45
N LEU A 261 -19.58 2.53 -15.71
CA LEU A 261 -20.51 2.63 -16.83
C LEU A 261 -21.36 1.36 -16.94
N GLY A 262 -20.75 0.17 -16.80
CA GLY A 262 -21.48 -1.09 -16.79
C GLY A 262 -22.58 -1.11 -15.71
N THR A 263 -22.26 -0.66 -14.50
CA THR A 263 -23.23 -0.52 -13.41
C THR A 263 -24.35 0.46 -13.75
N ALA A 264 -24.01 1.63 -14.31
CA ALA A 264 -25.00 2.63 -14.74
C ALA A 264 -25.95 2.08 -15.81
N LEU A 265 -25.44 1.28 -16.76
CA LEU A 265 -26.25 0.61 -17.80
C LEU A 265 -27.23 -0.40 -17.21
N VAL A 266 -26.80 -1.24 -16.26
CA VAL A 266 -27.69 -2.19 -15.57
C VAL A 266 -28.78 -1.46 -14.80
N ILE A 267 -28.43 -0.40 -14.06
CA ILE A 267 -29.40 0.41 -13.30
C ILE A 267 -30.41 1.07 -14.24
N TYR A 268 -29.95 1.64 -15.37
CA TYR A 268 -30.79 2.29 -16.37
C TYR A 268 -31.78 1.33 -17.02
N ALA A 269 -31.32 0.14 -17.45
CA ALA A 269 -32.17 -0.90 -18.01
C ALA A 269 -33.28 -1.31 -17.02
N GLY A 270 -32.95 -1.42 -15.73
CA GLY A 270 -33.89 -1.76 -14.66
C GLY A 270 -34.90 -0.67 -14.29
N LEU A 271 -34.76 0.58 -14.75
CA LEU A 271 -35.71 1.66 -14.43
C LEU A 271 -37.12 1.39 -14.99
N HIS A 272 -37.20 0.86 -16.22
CA HIS A 272 -38.46 0.65 -16.94
C HIS A 272 -38.75 -0.83 -17.21
N GLN A 273 -37.73 -1.70 -17.18
CA GLN A 273 -37.83 -3.11 -17.54
C GLN A 273 -37.18 -4.00 -16.46
N PRO A 274 -37.78 -4.14 -15.27
CA PRO A 274 -37.17 -4.89 -14.15
C PRO A 274 -36.99 -6.40 -14.44
N GLY A 275 -37.68 -6.93 -15.45
CA GLY A 275 -37.67 -8.36 -15.74
C GLY A 275 -36.52 -8.86 -16.62
N THR A 276 -35.51 -8.04 -16.98
CA THR A 276 -34.38 -8.47 -17.86
C THR A 276 -33.68 -9.72 -17.31
N VAL A 277 -32.94 -10.45 -18.15
CA VAL A 277 -32.18 -11.64 -17.71
C VAL A 277 -31.23 -11.25 -16.57
N ALA A 278 -30.44 -10.19 -16.75
CA ALA A 278 -29.56 -9.66 -15.71
C ALA A 278 -30.34 -9.23 -14.47
N GLY A 279 -31.47 -8.54 -14.63
CA GLY A 279 -32.35 -8.13 -13.53
C GLY A 279 -32.89 -9.31 -12.72
N ARG A 280 -33.29 -10.41 -13.39
CA ARG A 280 -33.77 -11.64 -12.74
C ARG A 280 -32.67 -12.35 -11.97
N LEU A 281 -31.47 -12.45 -12.54
CA LEU A 281 -30.30 -13.04 -11.86
C LEU A 281 -29.92 -12.25 -10.61
N LEU A 282 -29.89 -10.91 -10.72
CA LEU A 282 -29.61 -10.02 -9.59
C LEU A 282 -30.74 -10.03 -8.55
N SER A 283 -31.97 -10.35 -8.95
CA SER A 283 -33.12 -10.44 -8.04
C SER A 283 -33.31 -11.83 -7.40
N LEU A 284 -32.40 -12.78 -7.61
CA LEU A 284 -32.45 -14.09 -6.96
C LEU A 284 -32.45 -13.92 -5.42
N PRO A 285 -33.16 -14.77 -4.66
CA PRO A 285 -33.25 -14.63 -3.19
C PRO A 285 -31.89 -14.57 -2.49
N VAL A 286 -30.92 -15.36 -2.95
CA VAL A 286 -29.54 -15.36 -2.43
C VAL A 286 -28.83 -14.03 -2.69
N MET A 287 -28.98 -13.48 -3.90
CA MET A 287 -28.40 -12.18 -4.25
C MET A 287 -29.03 -11.05 -3.43
N VAL A 288 -30.35 -11.07 -3.26
CA VAL A 288 -31.05 -10.11 -2.41
C VAL A 288 -30.61 -10.22 -0.94
N PHE A 289 -30.42 -11.44 -0.43
CA PHE A 289 -29.93 -11.67 0.92
C PHE A 289 -28.51 -11.11 1.12
N LEU A 290 -27.57 -11.47 0.24
CA LEU A 290 -26.18 -10.99 0.28
C LEU A 290 -26.11 -9.46 0.12
N GLY A 291 -26.94 -8.89 -0.75
CA GLY A 291 -27.07 -7.44 -0.93
C GLY A 291 -27.57 -6.74 0.34
N GLY A 292 -28.55 -7.36 0.99
CA GLY A 292 -29.12 -6.88 2.25
C GLY A 292 -28.08 -6.77 3.37
N ILE A 293 -27.17 -7.75 3.45
CA ILE A 293 -26.09 -7.78 4.44
C ILE A 293 -24.75 -7.21 3.93
N SER A 294 -24.71 -6.64 2.73
CA SER A 294 -23.46 -6.28 2.03
C SER A 294 -22.54 -5.35 2.83
N TYR A 295 -23.13 -4.45 3.63
CA TYR A 295 -22.35 -3.53 4.47
C TYR A 295 -21.64 -4.28 5.60
N SER A 296 -22.34 -5.16 6.30
CA SER A 296 -21.75 -6.02 7.34
C SER A 296 -20.73 -7.00 6.75
N LEU A 297 -20.96 -7.52 5.54
CA LEU A 297 -19.97 -8.34 4.81
C LEU A 297 -18.70 -7.55 4.50
N TYR A 298 -18.85 -6.35 3.96
CA TYR A 298 -17.72 -5.48 3.63
C TYR A 298 -16.89 -5.11 4.86
N LEU A 299 -17.48 -4.96 6.04
CA LEU A 299 -16.72 -4.67 7.26
C LEU A 299 -15.93 -5.89 7.79
N TRP A 300 -16.54 -7.08 7.81
CA TRP A 300 -15.92 -8.25 8.43
C TRP A 300 -14.93 -9.00 7.52
N HIS A 301 -15.01 -8.84 6.19
CA HIS A 301 -14.22 -9.68 5.29
C HIS A 301 -12.70 -9.45 5.36
N TRP A 302 -12.27 -8.22 5.58
CA TRP A 302 -10.87 -7.83 5.41
C TRP A 302 -9.99 -8.05 6.65
N PRO A 303 -10.38 -7.63 7.87
CA PRO A 303 -9.52 -7.75 9.06
C PRO A 303 -8.90 -9.14 9.28
N PRO A 304 -9.65 -10.28 9.20
CA PRO A 304 -9.04 -11.58 9.44
C PRO A 304 -8.05 -11.98 8.33
N VAL A 305 -8.33 -11.63 7.08
CA VAL A 305 -7.45 -11.92 5.93
C VAL A 305 -6.15 -11.13 6.02
N ALA A 306 -6.25 -9.84 6.33
CA ALA A 306 -5.09 -8.98 6.52
C ALA A 306 -4.19 -9.43 7.68
N LEU A 307 -4.79 -9.93 8.76
CA LEU A 307 -4.05 -10.54 9.86
C LEU A 307 -3.30 -11.79 9.40
N MET A 308 -3.91 -12.65 8.58
CA MET A 308 -3.21 -13.82 8.04
C MET A 308 -2.00 -13.43 7.20
N HIS A 309 -2.14 -12.42 6.33
CA HIS A 309 -1.00 -11.89 5.57
C HIS A 309 0.08 -11.33 6.51
N TYR A 310 -0.30 -10.55 7.52
CA TYR A 310 0.65 -10.03 8.50
C TYR A 310 1.36 -11.14 9.29
N GLN A 311 0.66 -12.23 9.62
CA GLN A 311 1.22 -13.40 10.32
C GLN A 311 1.89 -14.41 9.38
N LEU A 312 2.02 -14.10 8.08
CA LEU A 312 2.59 -14.99 7.06
C LEU A 312 1.91 -16.36 7.00
N VAL A 313 0.61 -16.42 7.31
CA VAL A 313 -0.19 -17.63 7.23
C VAL A 313 -0.81 -17.74 5.85
N GLU A 314 -0.47 -18.81 5.12
CA GLU A 314 -1.02 -19.05 3.79
C GLU A 314 -2.54 -19.32 3.81
N LEU A 315 -3.23 -18.74 2.83
CA LEU A 315 -4.66 -18.95 2.59
C LEU A 315 -4.89 -20.27 1.83
N THR A 316 -4.76 -21.39 2.54
CA THR A 316 -5.14 -22.71 1.99
C THR A 316 -6.62 -22.75 1.63
N ALA A 317 -7.01 -23.70 0.76
CA ALA A 317 -8.41 -23.85 0.35
C ALA A 317 -9.38 -24.03 1.55
N TRP A 318 -8.95 -24.78 2.57
CA TRP A 318 -9.75 -25.04 3.77
C TRP A 318 -9.91 -23.79 4.64
N ASN A 319 -8.79 -23.10 4.94
CA ASN A 319 -8.84 -21.87 5.73
C ASN A 319 -9.66 -20.79 5.02
N ARG A 320 -9.52 -20.67 3.70
CA ARG A 320 -10.32 -19.77 2.86
C ARG A 320 -11.82 -20.04 3.00
N ILE A 321 -12.25 -21.30 2.87
CA ILE A 321 -13.67 -21.67 3.01
C ILE A 321 -14.18 -21.41 4.43
N ALA A 322 -13.39 -21.77 5.45
CA ALA A 322 -13.76 -21.57 6.85
C ALA A 322 -13.93 -20.07 7.18
N LEU A 323 -13.02 -19.23 6.70
CA LEU A 323 -13.09 -17.77 6.87
C LEU A 323 -14.28 -17.17 6.12
N LEU A 324 -14.54 -17.60 4.87
CA LEU A 324 -15.71 -17.13 4.12
C LEU A 324 -17.01 -17.45 4.85
N ALA A 325 -17.16 -18.70 5.32
CA ALA A 325 -18.32 -19.12 6.08
C ALA A 325 -18.44 -18.33 7.40
N GLY A 326 -17.34 -18.17 8.13
CA GLY A 326 -17.26 -17.38 9.35
C GLY A 326 -17.69 -15.93 9.13
N VAL A 327 -17.14 -15.26 8.11
CA VAL A 327 -17.47 -13.89 7.72
C VAL A 327 -18.96 -13.76 7.41
N VAL A 328 -19.53 -14.65 6.60
CA VAL A 328 -20.97 -14.61 6.28
C VAL A 328 -21.82 -14.75 7.54
N VAL A 329 -21.48 -15.66 8.45
CA VAL A 329 -22.20 -15.86 9.71
C VAL A 329 -22.11 -14.63 10.60
N VAL A 330 -20.91 -14.10 10.87
CA VAL A 330 -20.75 -12.93 11.76
C VAL A 330 -21.38 -11.67 11.15
N SER A 331 -21.31 -11.50 9.83
CA SER A 331 -21.97 -10.40 9.12
C SER A 331 -23.48 -10.51 9.19
N TRP A 332 -24.06 -11.70 9.09
CA TRP A 332 -25.49 -11.90 9.26
C TRP A 332 -25.92 -11.63 10.71
N LEU A 333 -25.16 -12.09 11.71
CA LEU A 333 -25.42 -11.82 13.12
C LEU A 333 -25.34 -10.33 13.43
N SER A 334 -24.28 -9.64 12.97
CA SER A 334 -24.13 -8.19 13.18
C SER A 334 -25.22 -7.40 12.48
N TYR A 335 -25.60 -7.81 11.26
CA TYR A 335 -26.73 -7.23 10.54
C TYR A 335 -28.04 -7.37 11.32
N ARG A 336 -28.34 -8.58 11.82
CA ARG A 336 -29.59 -8.92 12.48
C ARG A 336 -29.74 -8.26 13.85
N TYR A 337 -28.68 -8.25 14.65
CA TYR A 337 -28.71 -7.87 16.07
C TYR A 337 -28.23 -6.44 16.34
N VAL A 338 -27.38 -5.88 15.47
CA VAL A 338 -26.81 -4.55 15.65
C VAL A 338 -27.38 -3.59 14.61
N GLU A 339 -27.10 -3.78 13.33
CA GLU A 339 -27.51 -2.86 12.26
C GLU A 339 -29.04 -2.67 12.24
N ASN A 340 -29.82 -3.76 12.10
CA ASN A 340 -31.28 -3.67 12.02
C ASN A 340 -31.95 -3.24 13.32
N ARG A 341 -31.31 -3.50 14.47
CA ARG A 341 -31.84 -3.12 15.79
C ARG A 341 -31.89 -1.60 15.98
N TYR A 342 -30.90 -0.87 15.45
CA TYR A 342 -30.82 0.59 15.57
C TYR A 342 -31.40 1.33 14.36
N ARG A 343 -31.35 0.73 13.16
CA ARG A 343 -31.92 1.25 11.91
C ARG A 343 -33.38 1.70 12.04
N HIS A 344 -34.19 0.99 12.83
CA HIS A 344 -35.63 1.26 12.98
C HIS A 344 -35.99 2.07 14.24
N ARG A 345 -35.02 2.47 15.06
CA ARG A 345 -35.29 3.25 16.28
C ARG A 345 -35.67 4.70 15.96
N PRO A 346 -36.71 5.30 16.55
CA PRO A 346 -37.10 6.68 16.27
C PRO A 346 -36.23 7.70 17.02
N TRP A 347 -34.90 7.59 16.97
CA TRP A 347 -34.01 8.54 17.66
C TRP A 347 -33.70 9.75 16.77
N SER A 348 -33.61 10.91 17.42
CA SER A 348 -33.19 12.17 16.80
C SER A 348 -31.69 12.15 16.42
N LEU A 349 -31.27 13.13 15.62
CA LEU A 349 -29.86 13.33 15.29
C LEU A 349 -29.01 13.50 16.56
N LYS A 350 -29.43 14.36 17.49
CA LYS A 350 -28.70 14.62 18.75
C LYS A 350 -28.47 13.32 19.53
N LYS A 351 -29.52 12.51 19.74
CA LYS A 351 -29.39 11.25 20.48
C LYS A 351 -28.50 10.25 19.75
N SER A 352 -28.66 10.12 18.43
CA SER A 352 -27.85 9.20 17.61
C SER A 352 -26.37 9.61 17.62
N PHE A 353 -26.08 10.90 17.48
CA PHE A 353 -24.73 11.46 17.53
C PHE A 353 -24.10 11.30 18.91
N MET A 354 -24.82 11.60 19.99
CA MET A 354 -24.30 11.44 21.34
C MET A 354 -23.92 9.98 21.65
N VAL A 355 -24.78 9.03 21.28
CA VAL A 355 -24.57 7.61 21.59
C VAL A 355 -23.53 6.95 20.68
N PHE A 356 -23.56 7.22 19.38
CA PHE A 356 -22.73 6.50 18.41
C PHE A 356 -21.51 7.27 17.90
N VAL A 357 -21.36 8.55 18.21
CA VAL A 357 -20.20 9.33 17.77
C VAL A 357 -19.48 9.90 18.98
N LEU A 358 -20.14 10.78 19.74
CA LEU A 358 -19.50 11.50 20.83
C LEU A 358 -19.07 10.59 21.98
N GLY A 359 -19.96 9.69 22.44
CA GLY A 359 -19.66 8.75 23.53
C GLY A 359 -18.43 7.88 23.24
N PRO A 360 -18.38 7.16 22.10
CA PRO A 360 -17.21 6.40 21.70
C PRO A 360 -15.95 7.25 21.58
N LEU A 361 -16.02 8.43 20.95
CA LEU A 361 -14.86 9.32 20.82
C LEU A 361 -14.30 9.77 22.17
N ILE A 362 -15.17 10.08 23.14
CA ILE A 362 -14.75 10.43 24.51
C ILE A 362 -14.09 9.22 25.19
N ALA A 363 -14.67 8.02 25.06
CA ALA A 363 -14.10 6.80 25.62
C ALA A 363 -12.70 6.52 25.04
N ILE A 364 -12.54 6.67 23.72
CA ILE A 364 -11.26 6.48 23.04
C ILE A 364 -10.25 7.53 23.47
N TRP A 365 -10.66 8.80 23.55
CA TRP A 365 -9.79 9.88 24.02
C TRP A 365 -9.31 9.64 25.45
N ALA A 366 -10.19 9.15 26.34
CA ALA A 366 -9.85 8.78 27.71
C ALA A 366 -8.83 7.62 27.73
N ILE A 367 -9.07 6.55 26.97
CA ILE A 367 -8.16 5.40 26.85
C ILE A 367 -6.79 5.84 26.31
N GLN A 368 -6.75 6.61 25.21
CA GLN A 368 -5.49 7.08 24.62
C GLN A 368 -4.69 7.98 25.57
N SER A 369 -5.37 8.83 26.34
CA SER A 369 -4.72 9.69 27.34
C SER A 369 -4.03 8.88 28.44
N THR A 370 -4.50 7.65 28.72
CA THR A 370 -3.84 6.74 29.68
C THR A 370 -2.70 5.91 29.08
N ILE A 371 -2.78 5.55 27.79
CA ILE A 371 -1.76 4.73 27.11
C ILE A 371 -0.49 5.53 26.79
N ARG A 372 -0.60 6.83 26.51
CA ARG A 372 0.56 7.73 26.27
C ARG A 372 1.55 7.83 27.42
N ILE A 373 1.26 7.22 28.57
CA ILE A 373 2.13 7.19 29.75
C ILE A 373 3.08 5.97 29.71
N ALA A 374 2.82 4.97 28.85
CA ALA A 374 3.65 3.79 28.66
C ALA A 374 4.20 3.74 27.22
N ASP A 375 5.25 4.52 26.95
CA ASP A 375 5.90 4.57 25.62
C ASP A 375 6.67 3.28 25.27
N ASP A 376 6.89 2.39 26.25
CA ASP A 376 7.52 1.10 26.01
C ASP A 376 6.46 0.02 25.68
N LEU A 377 6.35 -0.36 24.41
CA LEU A 377 5.50 -1.48 23.96
C LEU A 377 6.19 -2.85 24.07
N SER A 378 7.43 -2.92 24.59
CA SER A 378 8.16 -4.19 24.77
C SER A 378 7.40 -5.19 25.64
N PHE A 379 6.47 -4.74 26.49
CA PHE A 379 5.60 -5.62 27.28
C PHE A 379 4.70 -6.51 26.41
N ARG A 380 4.45 -6.14 25.15
CA ARG A 380 3.65 -6.94 24.20
C ARG A 380 4.45 -8.09 23.60
N ILE A 381 5.78 -8.04 23.70
CA ILE A 381 6.68 -9.05 23.18
C ILE A 381 6.98 -10.05 24.30
N PRO A 382 6.75 -11.36 24.08
CA PRO A 382 7.14 -12.40 25.02
C PRO A 382 8.60 -12.23 25.45
N GLU A 383 8.89 -12.43 26.74
CA GLU A 383 10.21 -12.17 27.32
C GLU A 383 11.33 -12.91 26.57
N GLU A 384 11.06 -14.17 26.18
CA GLU A 384 11.93 -15.03 25.38
C GLU A 384 12.31 -14.49 23.99
N ARG A 385 11.58 -13.48 23.46
CA ARG A 385 11.81 -12.92 22.11
C ARG A 385 12.29 -11.47 22.12
N ARG A 386 12.44 -10.86 23.30
CA ARG A 386 12.87 -9.46 23.39
C ARG A 386 14.26 -9.25 22.82
N GLU A 387 15.13 -10.24 22.89
CA GLU A 387 16.46 -10.20 22.28
C GLU A 387 16.36 -10.12 20.74
N LEU A 388 15.57 -10.99 20.12
CA LEU A 388 15.32 -10.97 18.68
C LEU A 388 14.74 -9.63 18.22
N TYR A 389 13.78 -9.09 18.98
CA TYR A 389 13.21 -7.77 18.69
C TYR A 389 14.26 -6.67 18.81
N THR A 390 15.13 -6.73 19.83
CA THR A 390 16.22 -5.78 20.02
C THR A 390 17.20 -5.84 18.85
N ILE A 391 17.49 -7.03 18.31
CA ILE A 391 18.32 -7.18 17.11
C ILE A 391 17.69 -6.42 15.94
N ILE A 392 16.41 -6.65 15.65
CA ILE A 392 15.71 -6.02 14.52
C ILE A 392 15.57 -4.50 14.71
N ALA A 393 15.06 -4.06 15.87
CA ALA A 393 14.68 -2.68 16.11
C ALA A 393 15.87 -1.73 16.37
N ASN A 394 16.91 -2.21 17.05
CA ASN A 394 18.01 -1.34 17.52
C ASN A 394 19.29 -1.44 16.69
N ASN A 395 19.37 -2.34 15.71
CA ASN A 395 20.58 -2.51 14.89
C ASN A 395 20.40 -2.00 13.47
N ASN A 396 19.62 -0.94 13.30
CA ASN A 396 19.53 -0.23 12.03
C ASN A 396 20.85 0.53 11.72
N PRO A 397 21.62 0.15 10.68
CA PRO A 397 22.88 0.82 10.34
C PRO A 397 22.73 2.33 10.09
N ALA A 398 21.59 2.75 9.52
CA ALA A 398 21.31 4.16 9.25
C ALA A 398 21.10 5.01 10.52
N ASP A 399 20.72 4.38 11.64
CA ASP A 399 20.61 5.04 12.94
C ASP A 399 21.90 4.91 13.76
N LEU A 400 22.58 3.76 13.71
CA LEU A 400 23.88 3.54 14.33
C LEU A 400 24.95 4.49 13.77
N TYR A 401 24.97 4.69 12.46
CA TYR A 401 25.93 5.56 11.76
C TYR A 401 25.24 6.78 11.15
N LYS A 402 24.33 7.40 11.92
CA LYS A 402 23.48 8.52 11.48
C LYS A 402 24.26 9.65 10.78
N ARG A 403 25.47 9.98 11.24
CA ARG A 403 26.31 11.02 10.62
C ARG A 403 26.77 10.65 9.21
N CYS A 404 26.99 9.38 8.93
CA CYS A 404 27.45 8.86 7.64
C CYS A 404 26.32 8.67 6.62
N PHE A 405 25.07 8.87 7.04
CA PHE A 405 23.86 8.68 6.24
C PHE A 405 23.00 9.95 6.12
N LYS A 406 22.81 10.67 7.24
CA LYS A 406 22.01 11.89 7.36
C LYS A 406 22.87 13.15 7.58
N GLY A 407 24.20 13.02 7.53
CA GLY A 407 25.13 14.15 7.62
C GLY A 407 25.08 15.07 6.41
N ASP A 408 25.89 16.12 6.47
CA ASP A 408 26.07 17.04 5.34
C ASP A 408 26.59 16.27 4.11
N PRO A 409 26.01 16.49 2.91
CA PRO A 409 26.40 15.76 1.71
C PRO A 409 27.84 16.03 1.23
N VAL A 410 28.49 17.11 1.67
CA VAL A 410 29.81 17.53 1.20
C VAL A 410 30.89 17.39 2.29
N GLU A 411 30.53 17.53 3.57
CA GLU A 411 31.50 17.47 4.69
C GLU A 411 31.79 16.05 5.20
N PHE A 412 31.87 15.05 4.31
CA PHE A 412 32.02 13.63 4.70
C PHE A 412 33.43 13.24 5.18
N ASN A 413 34.46 14.04 4.88
CA ASN A 413 35.86 13.76 5.20
C ASN A 413 36.40 14.56 6.40
N THR A 414 35.54 15.25 7.15
CA THR A 414 35.93 16.21 8.20
C THR A 414 36.10 15.59 9.60
N GLY A 415 35.86 14.29 9.76
CA GLY A 415 36.04 13.61 11.04
C GLY A 415 36.03 12.09 10.95
N ASN A 416 36.45 11.44 12.04
CA ASN A 416 36.67 9.98 12.09
C ASN A 416 35.39 9.15 12.27
N ALA A 417 34.22 9.79 12.38
CA ALA A 417 32.95 9.12 12.70
C ALA A 417 32.48 8.11 11.64
N CYS A 418 33.04 8.18 10.43
CA CYS A 418 32.71 7.32 9.30
C CYS A 418 33.92 6.52 8.79
N LEU A 419 34.99 6.45 9.58
CA LEU A 419 36.19 5.67 9.26
C LEU A 419 36.14 4.31 9.95
N PHE A 420 36.41 3.26 9.19
CA PHE A 420 36.41 1.86 9.63
C PHE A 420 37.70 1.16 9.21
N GLY A 421 38.04 0.05 9.87
CA GLY A 421 39.22 -0.75 9.54
C GLY A 421 40.52 -0.25 10.15
N ALA A 422 41.64 -0.48 9.45
CA ALA A 422 42.97 -0.16 9.91
C ALA A 422 43.26 1.36 9.84
N PRO A 423 44.06 1.91 10.78
CA PRO A 423 44.59 3.25 10.63
C PRO A 423 45.61 3.31 9.49
N THR A 424 45.65 4.41 8.75
CA THR A 424 46.67 4.67 7.72
C THR A 424 47.78 5.58 8.25
N ALA A 425 48.99 5.44 7.71
CA ALA A 425 50.17 6.19 8.13
C ALA A 425 50.01 7.73 7.95
N ASP A 426 49.24 8.14 6.95
CA ASP A 426 48.92 9.52 6.59
C ASP A 426 47.53 9.97 7.09
N SER A 427 46.83 9.15 7.88
CA SER A 427 45.44 9.35 8.32
C SER A 427 44.41 9.55 7.18
N GLN A 428 44.78 9.25 5.94
CA GLN A 428 43.89 9.34 4.78
C GLN A 428 43.37 7.95 4.39
N PRO A 429 42.05 7.76 4.20
CA PRO A 429 41.46 6.44 3.92
C PRO A 429 41.85 5.90 2.55
N ASN A 430 42.35 4.67 2.49
CA ASN A 430 42.74 4.00 1.24
C ASN A 430 41.58 3.26 0.53
N SER A 431 40.38 3.35 1.12
CA SER A 431 39.16 2.80 0.55
C SER A 431 37.92 3.59 0.94
N MET A 432 36.86 3.46 0.15
CA MET A 432 35.59 4.16 0.39
C MET A 432 34.38 3.27 0.10
N LEU A 433 33.38 3.28 0.98
CA LEU A 433 32.05 2.74 0.71
C LEU A 433 31.11 3.87 0.31
N ILE A 434 30.65 3.84 -0.93
CA ILE A 434 29.76 4.86 -1.49
C ILE A 434 28.45 4.21 -1.89
N GLY A 435 27.34 4.81 -1.47
CA GLY A 435 26.06 4.18 -1.71
C GLY A 435 24.83 4.91 -1.20
N ASP A 436 23.73 4.16 -1.18
CA ASP A 436 22.46 4.57 -0.61
C ASP A 436 22.16 3.85 0.72
N SER A 437 20.87 3.62 1.02
CA SER A 437 20.44 2.84 2.20
C SER A 437 20.85 1.38 2.14
N HIS A 438 20.95 0.76 0.96
CA HIS A 438 21.46 -0.60 0.78
C HIS A 438 22.98 -0.64 0.97
N GLY A 439 23.70 0.40 0.52
CA GLY A 439 25.13 0.53 0.77
C GLY A 439 25.46 0.51 2.26
N ILE A 440 24.80 1.34 3.07
CA ILE A 440 24.98 1.35 4.53
C ILE A 440 24.42 0.09 5.20
N ALA A 441 23.36 -0.52 4.67
CA ALA A 441 22.81 -1.76 5.21
C ALA A 441 23.84 -2.91 5.18
N GLN A 442 24.74 -2.90 4.20
CA GLN A 442 25.80 -3.91 4.05
C GLN A 442 27.09 -3.59 4.81
N ILE A 443 27.18 -2.50 5.60
CA ILE A 443 28.43 -2.11 6.28
C ILE A 443 29.00 -3.23 7.15
N GLY A 444 28.16 -3.96 7.89
CA GLY A 444 28.61 -5.07 8.73
C GLY A 444 29.26 -6.22 7.93
N PHE A 445 28.79 -6.45 6.70
CA PHE A 445 29.38 -7.43 5.78
C PHE A 445 30.76 -6.94 5.30
N VAL A 446 30.85 -5.67 4.87
CA VAL A 446 32.10 -5.05 4.41
C VAL A 446 33.15 -5.05 5.52
N GLU A 447 32.77 -4.73 6.77
CA GLU A 447 33.66 -4.76 7.93
C GLU A 447 34.32 -6.12 8.13
N GLN A 448 33.60 -7.23 7.92
CA GLN A 448 34.20 -8.56 7.99
C GLN A 448 35.22 -8.78 6.86
N LEU A 449 34.91 -8.35 5.63
CA LEU A 449 35.80 -8.53 4.49
C LEU A 449 37.11 -7.74 4.63
N ILE A 450 37.07 -6.54 5.20
CA ILE A 450 38.26 -5.67 5.31
C ILE A 450 39.14 -5.99 6.52
N ARG A 451 38.62 -6.76 7.49
CA ARG A 451 39.29 -7.01 8.78
C ARG A 451 40.64 -7.69 8.59
N GLY A 452 41.70 -7.06 9.09
CA GLY A 452 43.06 -7.60 9.04
C GLY A 452 43.75 -7.51 7.69
N ARG A 453 43.21 -6.75 6.71
CA ARG A 453 43.74 -6.67 5.33
C ARG A 453 44.29 -5.29 4.93
N GLY A 454 44.51 -4.41 5.92
CA GLY A 454 45.13 -3.10 5.70
C GLY A 454 44.23 -2.01 5.10
N TYR A 455 42.93 -2.28 4.97
CA TYR A 455 41.96 -1.30 4.49
C TYR A 455 41.57 -0.30 5.58
N SER A 456 41.54 0.98 5.20
CA SER A 456 40.98 2.09 5.95
C SER A 456 39.82 2.67 5.13
N LEU A 457 38.60 2.36 5.58
CA LEU A 457 37.37 2.55 4.83
C LEU A 457 36.65 3.81 5.29
N LEU A 458 36.44 4.77 4.39
CA LEU A 458 35.52 5.90 4.61
C LEU A 458 34.13 5.55 4.09
N MET A 459 33.10 5.63 4.93
CA MET A 459 31.72 5.39 4.52
C MET A 459 31.01 6.71 4.20
N VAL A 460 30.48 6.82 2.98
CA VAL A 460 29.72 7.99 2.50
C VAL A 460 28.44 7.50 1.83
N THR A 461 27.32 7.53 2.57
CA THR A 461 26.04 6.98 2.12
C THR A 461 24.90 7.97 2.28
N ARG A 462 23.83 7.84 1.50
CA ARG A 462 22.63 8.68 1.63
C ARG A 462 21.42 8.03 1.01
N ALA A 463 20.26 8.11 1.68
CA ALA A 463 19.00 7.55 1.18
C ALA A 463 18.77 7.86 -0.31
N SER A 464 18.38 6.84 -1.07
CA SER A 464 18.02 6.93 -2.49
C SER A 464 19.07 7.59 -3.40
N THR A 465 20.34 7.56 -3.03
CA THR A 465 21.41 8.25 -3.76
C THR A 465 22.52 7.28 -4.18
N PRO A 466 22.43 6.60 -5.33
CA PRO A 466 23.55 5.85 -5.90
C PRO A 466 24.66 6.82 -6.34
N PHE A 467 25.91 6.34 -6.36
CA PHE A 467 27.02 7.14 -6.87
C PHE A 467 26.96 7.23 -8.40
N LEU A 468 27.00 8.46 -8.91
CA LEU A 468 27.17 8.79 -10.31
C LEU A 468 28.17 9.93 -10.39
N PRO A 469 29.13 9.94 -11.33
CA PRO A 469 30.08 11.03 -11.45
C PRO A 469 29.37 12.33 -11.81
N THR A 470 29.95 13.48 -11.45
CA THR A 470 29.31 14.81 -11.53
C THR A 470 28.56 15.08 -12.84
N HIS A 471 29.13 14.67 -13.98
CA HIS A 471 28.55 14.94 -15.30
C HIS A 471 27.27 14.13 -15.56
N ILE A 472 27.14 12.94 -14.96
CA ILE A 472 25.93 12.09 -15.05
C ILE A 472 24.92 12.49 -13.98
N ALA A 473 25.38 12.74 -12.75
CA ALA A 473 24.52 13.08 -11.62
C ALA A 473 23.67 14.33 -11.87
N LYS A 474 24.22 15.33 -12.59
CA LYS A 474 23.49 16.55 -12.97
C LYS A 474 22.26 16.29 -13.82
N ASP A 475 22.26 15.23 -14.62
CA ASP A 475 21.15 14.88 -15.52
C ASP A 475 20.17 13.94 -14.82
N VAL A 476 20.69 12.89 -14.18
CA VAL A 476 19.88 11.80 -13.59
C VAL A 476 19.26 12.20 -12.24
N GLN A 477 19.97 12.98 -11.43
CA GLN A 477 19.56 13.32 -10.05
C GLN A 477 19.19 14.80 -9.90
N ALA A 478 18.89 15.49 -11.01
CA ALA A 478 18.59 16.92 -11.04
C ALA A 478 17.44 17.36 -10.11
N ALA A 479 16.52 16.43 -9.81
CA ALA A 479 15.37 16.68 -8.94
C ALA A 479 15.75 16.93 -7.47
N ASP A 480 16.92 16.46 -7.02
CA ASP A 480 17.40 16.64 -5.65
C ASP A 480 18.83 17.25 -5.67
N PRO A 481 18.95 18.58 -5.45
CA PRO A 481 20.24 19.26 -5.44
C PRO A 481 21.24 18.68 -4.44
N THR A 482 20.77 18.05 -3.37
CA THR A 482 21.65 17.47 -2.34
C THR A 482 22.34 16.20 -2.84
N GLN A 483 21.67 15.42 -3.69
CA GLN A 483 22.24 14.24 -4.36
C GLN A 483 23.35 14.66 -5.32
N VAL A 484 23.06 15.68 -6.14
CA VAL A 484 24.04 16.24 -7.10
C VAL A 484 25.25 16.83 -6.36
N ALA A 485 25.03 17.55 -5.26
CA ALA A 485 26.11 18.12 -4.45
C ALA A 485 27.02 17.03 -3.86
N ARG A 486 26.42 15.98 -3.27
CA ARG A 486 27.18 14.84 -2.71
C ARG A 486 28.03 14.17 -3.78
N ASN A 487 27.42 13.81 -4.91
CA ASN A 487 28.09 13.11 -5.99
C ASN A 487 29.17 13.97 -6.66
N ARG A 488 29.01 15.30 -6.67
CA ARG A 488 30.07 16.23 -7.09
C ARG A 488 31.26 16.19 -6.14
N ALA A 489 31.03 16.36 -4.85
CA ALA A 489 32.08 16.36 -3.84
C ALA A 489 32.83 15.00 -3.81
N LEU A 490 32.11 13.89 -3.96
CA LEU A 490 32.70 12.56 -4.10
C LEU A 490 33.54 12.42 -5.38
N SER A 491 33.07 12.94 -6.51
CA SER A 491 33.85 12.92 -7.76
C SER A 491 35.16 13.70 -7.62
N GLU A 492 35.10 14.90 -7.01
CA GLU A 492 36.28 15.74 -6.75
C GLU A 492 37.25 15.05 -5.78
N TYR A 493 36.74 14.35 -4.76
CA TYR A 493 37.57 13.61 -3.80
C TYR A 493 38.25 12.40 -4.46
N LEU A 494 37.51 11.61 -5.26
CA LEU A 494 38.03 10.42 -5.94
C LEU A 494 39.09 10.75 -6.99
N GLN A 495 39.03 11.93 -7.62
CA GLN A 495 40.06 12.39 -8.56
C GLN A 495 41.41 12.69 -7.90
N GLN A 496 41.47 12.84 -6.58
CA GLN A 496 42.72 13.20 -5.89
C GLN A 496 43.72 12.05 -5.87
N ARG A 497 43.24 10.80 -5.76
CA ARG A 497 44.10 9.61 -5.73
C ARG A 497 43.35 8.30 -5.99
N PRO A 498 43.99 7.31 -6.62
CA PRO A 498 43.49 5.94 -6.68
C PRO A 498 43.25 5.35 -5.28
N MET A 499 42.20 4.54 -5.15
CA MET A 499 41.80 3.85 -3.92
C MET A 499 40.87 2.69 -4.24
N THR A 500 40.51 1.88 -3.24
CA THR A 500 39.47 0.85 -3.40
C THR A 500 38.09 1.46 -3.16
N VAL A 501 37.18 1.37 -4.13
CA VAL A 501 35.83 1.94 -4.05
C VAL A 501 34.80 0.82 -4.01
N PHE A 502 34.15 0.67 -2.86
CA PHE A 502 32.99 -0.19 -2.67
C PHE A 502 31.72 0.57 -3.09
N LEU A 503 30.99 0.02 -4.05
CA LEU A 503 29.72 0.54 -4.52
C LEU A 503 28.60 -0.35 -4.01
N GLY A 504 27.67 0.22 -3.25
CA GLY A 504 26.45 -0.46 -2.80
C GLY A 504 25.23 0.41 -3.01
N ALA A 505 24.25 -0.07 -3.74
CA ALA A 505 22.98 0.61 -3.94
C ALA A 505 21.84 -0.40 -4.08
N TRP A 506 20.61 0.07 -4.07
CA TRP A 506 19.44 -0.76 -4.35
C TRP A 506 19.36 -1.14 -5.84
N TRP A 507 20.21 -2.07 -6.27
CA TRP A 507 20.41 -2.41 -7.68
C TRP A 507 19.14 -2.92 -8.34
N ASN A 508 18.34 -3.71 -7.62
CA ASN A 508 17.08 -4.21 -8.14
C ASN A 508 16.06 -3.09 -8.47
N ALA A 509 16.10 -1.96 -7.76
CA ALA A 509 15.26 -0.81 -8.07
C ALA A 509 15.81 -0.03 -9.27
N TYR A 510 17.10 0.31 -9.26
CA TYR A 510 17.69 1.20 -10.26
C TYR A 510 17.88 0.54 -11.63
N LEU A 511 18.27 -0.73 -11.68
CA LEU A 511 18.58 -1.43 -12.93
C LEU A 511 17.32 -1.86 -13.70
N ARG A 512 16.11 -1.53 -13.23
CA ARG A 512 14.87 -1.69 -14.01
C ARG A 512 14.79 -0.70 -15.18
N ASP A 513 15.51 0.42 -15.09
CA ASP A 513 15.61 1.42 -16.14
C ASP A 513 16.87 1.17 -16.99
N ASP A 514 16.68 0.86 -18.27
CA ASP A 514 17.77 0.63 -19.21
C ASP A 514 18.66 1.86 -19.40
N ALA A 515 18.12 3.08 -19.28
CA ALA A 515 18.92 4.31 -19.32
C ALA A 515 19.85 4.40 -18.10
N PHE A 516 19.34 4.04 -16.92
CA PHE A 516 20.16 4.00 -15.71
C PHE A 516 21.26 2.95 -15.82
N GLN A 517 20.98 1.76 -16.37
CA GLN A 517 22.00 0.73 -16.61
C GLN A 517 23.18 1.29 -17.43
N ALA A 518 22.89 2.02 -18.52
CA ALA A 518 23.92 2.65 -19.35
C ALA A 518 24.73 3.73 -18.59
N HIS A 519 24.04 4.58 -17.82
CA HIS A 519 24.70 5.59 -16.98
C HIS A 519 25.62 4.96 -15.93
N PHE A 520 25.22 3.84 -15.35
CA PHE A 520 26.02 3.18 -14.33
C PHE A 520 27.22 2.41 -14.93
N LEU A 521 27.10 1.83 -16.14
CA LEU A 521 28.27 1.33 -16.88
C LEU A 521 29.30 2.44 -17.13
N ASN A 522 28.86 3.62 -17.53
CA ASN A 522 29.75 4.78 -17.71
C ASN A 522 30.35 5.28 -16.38
N THR A 523 29.66 5.06 -15.26
CA THR A 523 30.20 5.34 -13.92
C THR A 523 31.34 4.38 -13.58
N LEU A 524 31.21 3.10 -13.93
CA LEU A 524 32.29 2.12 -13.79
C LEU A 524 33.47 2.49 -14.69
N ASP A 525 33.23 2.85 -15.96
CA ASP A 525 34.26 3.35 -16.89
C ASP A 525 35.05 4.51 -16.29
N TRP A 526 34.34 5.49 -15.71
CA TRP A 526 34.95 6.65 -15.08
C TRP A 526 35.85 6.27 -13.91
N LEU A 527 35.37 5.42 -12.99
CA LEU A 527 36.16 4.97 -11.84
C LEU A 527 37.43 4.21 -12.26
N LYS A 528 37.31 3.33 -13.26
CA LYS A 528 38.43 2.57 -13.79
C LYS A 528 39.46 3.47 -14.47
N THR A 529 39.01 4.49 -15.20
CA THR A 529 39.90 5.48 -15.84
C THR A 529 40.70 6.31 -14.83
N GLN A 530 40.15 6.54 -13.62
CA GLN A 530 40.87 7.20 -12.51
C GLN A 530 41.84 6.25 -11.77
N GLY A 531 41.93 4.97 -12.16
CA GLY A 531 42.83 3.99 -11.55
C GLY A 531 42.29 3.33 -10.27
N HIS A 532 41.00 3.49 -9.95
CA HIS A 532 40.42 2.86 -8.76
C HIS A 532 40.30 1.33 -8.92
N THR A 533 40.46 0.63 -7.78
CA THR A 533 39.99 -0.75 -7.66
C THR A 533 38.51 -0.71 -7.30
N VAL A 534 37.64 -1.23 -8.16
CA VAL A 534 36.19 -1.13 -7.97
C VAL A 534 35.67 -2.45 -7.43
N VAL A 535 34.92 -2.37 -6.32
CA VAL A 535 34.23 -3.49 -5.69
C VAL A 535 32.73 -3.20 -5.73
N VAL A 536 31.94 -4.03 -6.40
CA VAL A 536 30.48 -3.92 -6.38
C VAL A 536 29.92 -4.88 -5.33
N LEU A 537 29.20 -4.32 -4.36
CA LEU A 537 28.44 -5.07 -3.37
C LEU A 537 27.13 -5.50 -4.02
N GLU A 538 26.93 -6.79 -4.23
CA GLU A 538 25.65 -7.25 -4.77
C GLU A 538 24.57 -7.19 -3.69
N ASP A 539 23.30 -7.03 -4.09
CA ASP A 539 22.19 -6.96 -3.14
C ASP A 539 21.97 -8.31 -2.42
N VAL A 540 21.39 -8.25 -1.22
CA VAL A 540 20.80 -9.43 -0.58
C VAL A 540 19.42 -9.75 -1.20
N PRO A 541 18.85 -10.94 -0.96
CA PRO A 541 17.48 -11.22 -1.39
C PRO A 541 16.51 -10.18 -0.84
N GLU A 542 15.61 -9.67 -1.69
CA GLU A 542 14.45 -8.92 -1.23
C GLU A 542 13.38 -9.89 -0.74
N LEU A 543 12.80 -9.57 0.40
CA LEU A 543 11.75 -10.36 1.03
C LEU A 543 10.40 -10.01 0.38
N PRO A 544 9.44 -10.96 0.32
CA PRO A 544 8.11 -10.69 -0.21
C PRO A 544 7.34 -9.61 0.56
N SER A 545 7.64 -9.46 1.86
CA SER A 545 7.13 -8.37 2.70
C SER A 545 8.02 -8.15 3.93
N SER A 546 7.89 -6.99 4.57
CA SER A 546 8.60 -6.65 5.81
C SER A 546 8.29 -7.59 6.97
N SER A 547 7.14 -8.30 6.92
CA SER A 547 6.78 -9.28 7.94
C SER A 547 7.75 -10.48 8.00
N TYR A 548 8.46 -10.78 6.91
CA TYR A 548 9.48 -11.84 6.90
C TYR A 548 10.71 -11.48 7.74
N ALA A 549 11.03 -10.19 7.91
CA ALA A 549 12.10 -9.77 8.83
C ALA A 549 11.77 -10.11 10.29
N GLU A 550 10.48 -10.16 10.63
CA GLU A 550 9.96 -10.48 11.96
C GLU A 550 9.51 -11.96 12.10
N CYS A 551 9.86 -12.82 11.15
CA CYS A 551 9.35 -14.19 11.06
C CYS A 551 9.53 -15.01 12.36
N LEU A 552 10.70 -14.93 13.00
CA LEU A 552 10.94 -15.58 14.30
C LEU A 552 10.09 -14.98 15.44
N LEU A 553 9.83 -13.66 15.40
CA LEU A 553 8.96 -13.02 16.37
C LEU A 553 7.51 -13.51 16.25
N LYS A 554 7.10 -13.93 15.05
CA LYS A 554 5.77 -14.48 14.74
C LYS A 554 5.68 -16.00 14.96
N ASN A 555 6.69 -16.62 15.59
CA ASN A 555 6.86 -18.08 15.76
C ASN A 555 6.55 -18.92 14.53
N MET A 556 7.18 -18.54 13.44
CA MET A 556 7.42 -19.45 12.34
C MET A 556 8.75 -20.18 12.58
N ASP A 557 8.75 -21.49 12.33
CA ASP A 557 9.95 -22.32 12.42
C ASP A 557 10.81 -22.21 11.15
N ASP A 558 10.16 -22.02 10.00
CA ASP A 558 10.80 -21.87 8.69
C ASP A 558 10.62 -20.45 8.18
N CYS A 559 11.70 -19.68 8.21
CA CYS A 559 11.75 -18.30 7.73
C CYS A 559 12.39 -18.19 6.35
N THR A 560 12.43 -19.28 5.58
CA THR A 560 12.97 -19.25 4.22
C THR A 560 11.99 -18.65 3.21
N ILE A 561 12.53 -18.09 2.14
CA ILE A 561 11.79 -17.62 0.97
C ILE A 561 12.20 -18.41 -0.26
N ASP A 562 11.35 -18.44 -1.28
CA ASP A 562 11.59 -19.18 -2.52
C ASP A 562 12.73 -18.55 -3.33
N ALA A 563 13.78 -19.33 -3.63
CA ALA A 563 14.96 -18.83 -4.35
C ALA A 563 14.66 -18.45 -5.80
N LYS A 564 13.66 -19.08 -6.44
CA LYS A 564 13.26 -18.78 -7.82
C LYS A 564 12.59 -17.42 -7.91
N GLU A 565 11.80 -17.03 -6.91
CA GLU A 565 11.24 -15.67 -6.84
C GLU A 565 12.36 -14.62 -6.70
N VAL A 566 13.36 -14.90 -5.87
CA VAL A 566 14.55 -14.05 -5.71
C VAL A 566 15.33 -13.94 -7.02
N GLU A 567 15.54 -15.05 -7.72
CA GLU A 567 16.26 -15.07 -8.99
C GLU A 567 15.54 -14.27 -10.08
N GLN A 568 14.21 -14.38 -10.16
CA GLN A 568 13.40 -13.59 -11.09
C GLN A 568 13.60 -12.10 -10.89
N ASN A 569 13.62 -11.63 -9.63
CA ASN A 569 13.86 -10.23 -9.30
C ASN A 569 15.27 -9.77 -9.74
N LEU A 570 16.27 -10.65 -9.72
CA LEU A 570 17.66 -10.33 -10.07
C LEU A 570 17.97 -10.38 -11.58
N THR A 571 17.00 -10.69 -12.44
CA THR A 571 17.21 -10.83 -13.90
C THR A 571 17.92 -9.62 -14.51
N ASN A 572 17.48 -8.40 -14.20
CA ASN A 572 18.10 -7.18 -14.72
C ASN A 572 19.50 -6.94 -14.15
N PHE A 573 19.73 -7.30 -12.88
CA PHE A 573 21.04 -7.22 -12.25
C PHE A 573 22.04 -8.16 -12.94
N TYR A 574 21.65 -9.41 -13.23
CA TYR A 574 22.51 -10.36 -13.93
C TYR A 574 22.85 -9.90 -15.34
N ARG A 575 21.88 -9.36 -16.09
CA ARG A 575 22.14 -8.77 -17.42
C ARG A 575 23.15 -7.64 -17.34
N PHE A 576 22.95 -6.70 -16.42
CA PHE A 576 23.88 -5.59 -16.19
C PHE A 576 25.29 -6.08 -15.81
N LYS A 577 25.38 -7.06 -14.91
CA LYS A 577 26.64 -7.62 -14.42
C LYS A 577 27.44 -8.29 -15.52
N GLU A 578 26.80 -9.03 -16.43
CA GLU A 578 27.46 -9.60 -17.61
C GLU A 578 28.04 -8.49 -18.49
N SER A 579 27.26 -7.46 -18.85
CA SER A 579 27.77 -6.32 -19.62
C SER A 579 28.91 -5.58 -18.93
N ALA A 580 28.86 -5.44 -17.60
CA ALA A 580 29.94 -4.82 -16.83
C ALA A 580 31.23 -5.67 -16.84
N ARG A 581 31.12 -7.00 -16.80
CA ARG A 581 32.25 -7.94 -16.86
C ARG A 581 32.92 -7.97 -18.23
N GLU A 582 32.13 -7.91 -19.30
CA GLU A 582 32.66 -7.80 -20.66
C GLU A 582 33.50 -6.54 -20.84
N ARG A 583 33.10 -5.43 -20.21
CA ARG A 583 33.78 -4.13 -20.28
C ARG A 583 34.98 -4.03 -19.33
N HIS A 584 34.83 -4.53 -18.11
CA HIS A 584 35.83 -4.46 -17.04
C HIS A 584 35.93 -5.80 -16.28
N PRO A 585 36.75 -6.74 -16.77
CA PRO A 585 36.88 -8.06 -16.15
C PRO A 585 37.56 -8.03 -14.78
N ASP A 586 38.20 -6.91 -14.41
CA ASP A 586 38.91 -6.71 -13.15
C ASP A 586 38.07 -6.04 -12.05
N ILE A 587 36.78 -5.78 -12.30
CA ILE A 587 35.83 -5.38 -11.23
C ILE A 587 35.63 -6.56 -10.28
N LEU A 588 35.79 -6.29 -8.99
CA LEU A 588 35.53 -7.27 -7.94
C LEU A 588 34.04 -7.27 -7.58
N TRP A 589 33.46 -8.45 -7.44
CA TRP A 589 32.05 -8.63 -7.10
C TRP A 589 31.94 -9.40 -5.78
N THR A 590 31.25 -8.83 -4.79
CA THR A 590 31.01 -9.50 -3.51
C THR A 590 29.55 -9.89 -3.42
N ASN A 591 29.28 -11.19 -3.37
CA ASN A 591 27.92 -11.73 -3.42
C ASN A 591 27.52 -12.31 -2.05
N PRO A 592 26.87 -11.54 -1.16
CA PRO A 592 26.40 -12.06 0.12
C PRO A 592 25.38 -13.20 -0.03
N ARG A 593 24.68 -13.29 -1.18
CA ARG A 593 23.66 -14.32 -1.44
C ARG A 593 24.23 -15.73 -1.49
N LYS A 594 25.53 -15.90 -1.74
CA LYS A 594 26.18 -17.23 -1.69
C LYS A 594 26.07 -17.92 -0.33
N VAL A 595 25.87 -17.14 0.73
CA VAL A 595 25.65 -17.67 2.09
C VAL A 595 24.16 -17.88 2.37
N LEU A 596 23.33 -17.03 1.78
CA LEU A 596 21.90 -16.94 2.08
C LEU A 596 21.06 -17.92 1.29
N CYS A 597 21.42 -18.21 0.05
CA CYS A 597 20.58 -18.95 -0.88
C CYS A 597 21.22 -20.26 -1.35
N ASP A 598 20.39 -21.29 -1.47
CA ASP A 598 20.64 -22.49 -2.26
C ASP A 598 19.74 -22.53 -3.51
N GLU A 599 19.67 -23.67 -4.20
CA GLU A 599 18.86 -23.83 -5.42
C GLU A 599 17.34 -23.69 -5.20
N GLN A 600 16.86 -23.86 -3.97
CA GLN A 600 15.43 -23.88 -3.65
C GLN A 600 15.02 -22.71 -2.75
N ARG A 601 15.87 -22.31 -1.82
CA ARG A 601 15.50 -21.43 -0.70
C ARG A 601 16.57 -20.39 -0.39
N CYS A 602 16.12 -19.21 0.03
CA CYS A 602 16.96 -18.19 0.64
C CYS A 602 16.60 -17.99 2.12
N GLN A 603 17.61 -17.91 2.98
CA GLN A 603 17.47 -17.76 4.42
C GLN A 603 17.34 -16.28 4.81
N THR A 604 16.41 -16.00 5.72
CA THR A 604 16.25 -14.67 6.35
C THR A 604 16.80 -14.63 7.78
N VAL A 605 17.29 -15.77 8.27
CA VAL A 605 17.85 -15.99 9.60
C VAL A 605 19.11 -16.84 9.44
N LEU A 606 20.22 -16.48 10.09
CA LEU A 606 21.41 -17.32 10.20
C LEU A 606 21.78 -17.52 11.66
N ASN A 607 22.05 -18.76 12.07
CA ASN A 607 22.49 -19.08 13.44
C ASN A 607 21.54 -18.52 14.53
N GLY A 608 20.23 -18.47 14.25
CA GLY A 608 19.22 -17.88 15.15
C GLY A 608 19.15 -16.34 15.14
N ILE A 609 19.96 -15.67 14.32
CA ILE A 609 20.02 -14.22 14.19
C ILE A 609 19.14 -13.78 13.00
N PRO A 610 18.10 -12.95 13.23
CA PRO A 610 17.33 -12.37 12.14
C PRO A 610 18.21 -11.39 11.36
N LEU A 611 18.24 -11.50 10.04
CA LEU A 611 19.20 -10.77 9.21
C LEU A 611 18.72 -9.38 8.79
N TYR A 612 17.41 -9.22 8.67
CA TYR A 612 16.78 -8.04 8.08
C TYR A 612 16.17 -7.15 9.16
N ARG A 613 15.98 -5.88 8.83
CA ARG A 613 15.12 -4.96 9.59
C ARG A 613 13.78 -4.69 8.90
N ASP A 614 13.74 -4.85 7.57
CA ASP A 614 12.60 -4.62 6.70
C ASP A 614 12.69 -5.55 5.47
N GLU A 615 11.90 -5.32 4.43
CA GLU A 615 11.85 -6.18 3.24
C GLU A 615 13.13 -6.20 2.38
N SER A 616 14.05 -5.24 2.52
CA SER A 616 15.22 -5.15 1.63
C SER A 616 16.53 -4.78 2.33
N HIS A 617 16.47 -4.29 3.56
CA HIS A 617 17.64 -3.83 4.31
C HIS A 617 18.02 -4.82 5.41
N LEU A 618 19.30 -5.18 5.42
CA LEU A 618 19.91 -5.88 6.53
C LEU A 618 19.94 -5.00 7.78
N ASN A 619 19.78 -5.62 8.95
CA ASN A 619 20.27 -5.04 10.19
C ASN A 619 21.78 -5.28 10.32
N HIS A 620 22.46 -4.46 11.13
CA HIS A 620 23.92 -4.47 11.26
C HIS A 620 24.47 -5.84 11.72
N VAL A 621 23.81 -6.47 12.69
CA VAL A 621 24.22 -7.77 13.23
C VAL A 621 24.09 -8.86 12.17
N GLY A 622 22.98 -8.84 11.42
CA GLY A 622 22.75 -9.73 10.29
C GLY A 622 23.82 -9.58 9.21
N ALA A 623 24.16 -8.36 8.82
CA ALA A 623 25.22 -8.09 7.84
C ALA A 623 26.58 -8.62 8.30
N MET A 624 26.94 -8.44 9.58
CA MET A 624 28.17 -9.03 10.13
C MET A 624 28.14 -10.56 10.11
N GLU A 625 27.01 -11.17 10.45
CA GLU A 625 26.90 -12.63 10.50
C GLU A 625 27.04 -13.25 9.10
N ILE A 626 26.43 -12.63 8.09
CA ILE A 626 26.63 -12.99 6.69
C ILE A 626 28.11 -12.93 6.33
N GLY A 627 28.82 -11.87 6.74
CA GLY A 627 30.25 -11.69 6.46
C GLY A 627 31.12 -12.78 7.09
N LYS A 628 30.85 -13.15 8.35
CA LYS A 628 31.57 -14.24 9.03
C LYS A 628 31.32 -15.57 8.33
N GLU A 629 30.08 -15.89 8.02
CA GLU A 629 29.73 -17.14 7.33
C GLU A 629 30.29 -17.19 5.91
N TYR A 630 30.33 -16.05 5.21
CA TYR A 630 30.95 -15.94 3.90
C TYR A 630 32.44 -16.33 3.98
N LEU A 631 33.19 -15.74 4.90
CA LEU A 631 34.62 -15.99 5.06
C LEU A 631 34.96 -17.40 5.60
N LYS A 632 34.00 -18.09 6.22
CA LYS A 632 34.17 -19.51 6.58
C LYS A 632 34.06 -20.43 5.37
N ARG A 633 33.26 -20.07 4.37
CA ARG A 633 32.89 -20.93 3.23
C ARG A 633 33.63 -20.58 1.94
N PHE A 634 34.09 -19.35 1.81
CA PHE A 634 34.67 -18.80 0.60
C PHE A 634 35.90 -17.96 0.91
N ASP A 635 36.83 -17.92 -0.05
CA ASP A 635 37.98 -17.03 0.02
C ASP A 635 37.53 -15.57 0.03
N ASN A 636 38.30 -14.74 0.75
CA ASN A 636 38.09 -13.31 0.76
C ASN A 636 38.40 -12.75 -0.64
N PRO A 637 37.42 -12.13 -1.33
CA PRO A 637 37.62 -11.62 -2.69
C PRO A 637 38.50 -10.36 -2.74
N LEU A 638 38.80 -9.75 -1.59
CA LEU A 638 39.60 -8.54 -1.51
C LEU A 638 41.11 -8.88 -1.45
N PRO A 639 41.96 -8.20 -2.24
CA PRO A 639 43.41 -8.33 -2.09
C PRO A 639 43.88 -7.82 -0.72
N GLU A 640 45.06 -8.22 -0.26
CA GLU A 640 45.67 -7.59 0.92
C GLU A 640 46.34 -6.28 0.52
N ILE A 641 46.11 -5.23 1.30
CA ILE A 641 46.86 -3.98 1.17
C ILE A 641 48.03 -4.06 2.15
N SER A 642 49.25 -4.03 1.60
CA SER A 642 50.46 -3.92 2.42
C SER A 642 50.43 -2.59 3.19
N VAL A 643 50.15 -2.65 4.48
CA VAL A 643 50.33 -1.50 5.37
C VAL A 643 51.83 -1.38 5.61
N PRO A 644 52.47 -0.23 5.30
CA PRO A 644 53.84 0.00 5.75
C PRO A 644 53.84 -0.14 7.28
N VAL A 645 54.57 -1.11 7.81
CA VAL A 645 54.83 -1.21 9.24
C VAL A 645 55.53 0.10 9.64
N PRO A 646 55.07 0.80 10.69
CA PRO A 646 55.58 2.11 11.07
C PRO A 646 57.09 2.11 11.36
#